data_AF-A0A367MEU2-F1
#
_entry.id   AF-A0A367MEU2-F1
#
_cell.length_a   1.000
_cell.length_b   1.000
_cell.length_c   1.000
_cell.angle_alpha   90.00
_cell.angle_beta   90.00
_cell.angle_gamma   90.00
#
_symmetry.space_group_name_H-M   'P 1'
#
loop_
_entity.id
_entity.type
_entity.pdbx_description
1 polymer ?
#
loop_
_entity_poly.entity_id
_entity_poly.type
_entity_poly.pdbx_seq_one_letter_code
_entity_poly.pdbx_strand_id
1 'polypeptide(L)'
;MKSALHQIGKTSLAAALSGAVLLSAQTTHAAALSVSQQPLMLIQGVAPNMLVTLDDSGSMAYAYAPDSLVNSRNNVYFASNSYNPMYFDPNTQYKLPKKVTLSNGQIQVQDYSKPSFTAAWRNGFTQEGRVNLSRDYRPTVQYQGGSGAGTESSIDWYGAPAFYYQYSGGRGCSLTTSSCYTRVEISGAAQQQNFANWYSFYRTRALATQTAANLAFYSLPENARISWQLLNSSSCLIGSGSSNCYNNYLRDFTGQHRVNFFNWLENLSVGGGTPLRQAMTRAGEFLKKTGVNGPYAYRPGTQTSPEYSCRGSYHILMTDGLWNNDSASVGNADSTSRSLPDGKSYSSQTPYRDAASNTLADQAFHYWATDARPDIDDNIKPYIPYPDQANPSAEYWNPRNDPATWQHMVTYTLGLGLTTSLTSPKWEGSTYSGGYDEIAAGRLSWPNASNNHSNNVYDLWHAAVNSRGEFFSADSPDQLVAAFQDILNRISGKDLPASRPAISSSLQEDDTGDKLTRFAYQTSFASDKNWAGDLTRYSLTTQDKATVQTKLWSAQSILDAMPNGGAGRKIMMAGSGTSGLKEFTWGSLSADQQRQLNRDPDRNDVADTKGQDRVAFLRGDRSKENSDNFRTRNSILGDIINSSPATVGKAQYLTYLAQPIEPSGNYSTFAEAQKTRAPRVYVGANDGMLHGFDTDGNETFAFIPSAVFEKLHKLTARGYQGGAHQFYVDGSPVVADAFFGGAWHTVLIGSLRAGGKGLF
;
A
#
# COMPACT_ATOMS: atom_id res chain seq x y z
N MET A 1 76.63 -30.47 42.30
CA MET A 1 76.23 -30.14 40.91
C MET A 1 74.74 -30.46 40.80
N LYS A 2 73.85 -29.47 40.66
CA LYS A 2 73.28 -29.04 39.36
C LYS A 2 72.59 -30.17 38.56
N SER A 3 71.53 -30.75 39.10
CA SER A 3 70.35 -31.27 38.38
C SER A 3 69.24 -31.60 39.40
N ALA A 4 67.98 -31.76 38.94
CA ALA A 4 66.85 -32.35 39.68
C ALA A 4 66.22 -31.57 40.87
N LEU A 5 65.97 -30.25 40.78
CA LEU A 5 65.13 -29.54 41.78
C LEU A 5 64.37 -28.31 41.24
N HIS A 6 63.81 -28.39 40.02
CA HIS A 6 63.04 -27.28 39.42
C HIS A 6 61.82 -27.69 38.58
N GLN A 7 61.22 -28.86 38.84
CA GLN A 7 60.15 -29.42 38.00
C GLN A 7 58.99 -30.08 38.79
N ILE A 8 58.68 -29.57 39.99
CA ILE A 8 57.51 -30.01 40.80
C ILE A 8 56.71 -28.78 41.26
N GLY A 9 56.28 -27.94 40.29
CA GLY A 9 55.59 -26.67 40.59
C GLY A 9 54.62 -26.14 39.54
N LYS A 10 54.33 -26.89 38.47
CA LYS A 10 53.44 -26.44 37.38
C LYS A 10 52.49 -27.52 36.80
N THR A 11 52.35 -28.67 37.45
CA THR A 11 51.54 -29.81 36.93
C THR A 11 50.35 -30.22 37.81
N SER A 12 50.10 -29.56 38.95
CA SER A 12 48.99 -29.90 39.85
C SER A 12 47.86 -28.86 39.93
N LEU A 13 47.96 -27.73 39.22
CA LEU A 13 46.90 -26.69 39.21
C LEU A 13 45.99 -26.74 37.98
N ALA A 14 46.38 -27.45 36.91
CA ALA A 14 45.56 -27.61 35.70
C ALA A 14 44.47 -28.69 35.85
N ALA A 15 44.72 -29.75 36.63
CA ALA A 15 43.78 -30.86 36.78
C ALA A 15 42.56 -30.52 37.65
N ALA A 16 42.69 -29.60 38.61
CA ALA A 16 41.60 -29.21 39.51
C ALA A 16 40.58 -28.26 38.84
N LEU A 17 41.00 -27.43 37.88
CA LEU A 17 40.08 -26.54 37.14
C LEU A 17 39.29 -27.26 36.04
N SER A 18 39.78 -28.39 35.51
CA SER A 18 39.08 -29.14 34.46
C SER A 18 37.94 -30.04 34.98
N GLY A 19 37.94 -30.40 36.27
CA GLY A 19 36.90 -31.26 36.87
C GLY A 19 35.63 -30.50 37.31
N ALA A 20 35.76 -29.22 37.68
CA ALA A 20 34.64 -28.43 38.23
C ALA A 20 33.75 -27.77 37.17
N VAL A 21 34.17 -27.76 35.90
CA VAL A 21 33.43 -27.14 34.77
C VAL A 21 32.53 -28.15 34.03
N LEU A 22 32.67 -29.45 34.30
CA LEU A 22 31.91 -30.52 33.63
C LEU A 22 30.63 -30.98 34.38
N LEU A 23 30.30 -30.36 35.52
CA LEU A 23 29.10 -30.66 36.32
C LEU A 23 28.15 -29.47 36.48
N SER A 24 28.41 -28.38 35.77
CA SER A 24 27.51 -27.21 35.63
C SER A 24 27.14 -26.96 34.17
N ALA A 25 27.01 -28.04 33.40
CA ALA A 25 26.26 -28.03 32.15
C ALA A 25 24.77 -27.84 32.46
N GLN A 26 24.41 -26.63 32.91
CA GLN A 26 23.04 -26.15 32.81
C GLN A 26 22.61 -26.38 31.38
N THR A 27 21.46 -27.04 31.20
CA THR A 27 20.78 -27.10 29.92
C THR A 27 20.42 -25.67 29.55
N THR A 28 21.31 -25.00 28.83
CA THR A 28 20.99 -23.85 28.02
C THR A 28 19.99 -24.34 26.98
N HIS A 29 18.72 -24.27 27.35
CA HIS A 29 17.66 -24.13 26.38
C HIS A 29 18.01 -22.90 25.57
N ALA A 30 18.71 -23.11 24.46
CA ALA A 30 18.64 -22.20 23.34
C ALA A 30 17.16 -22.06 23.04
N ALA A 31 16.57 -20.95 23.48
CA ALA A 31 15.18 -20.65 23.22
C ALA A 31 15.02 -20.75 21.71
N ALA A 32 14.31 -21.79 21.27
CA ALA A 32 14.12 -22.03 19.86
C ALA A 32 13.48 -20.75 19.30
N LEU A 33 14.18 -20.07 18.40
CA LEU A 33 13.75 -18.77 17.91
C LEU A 33 12.38 -18.95 17.27
N SER A 34 11.33 -18.57 18.02
CA SER A 34 9.95 -18.84 17.67
C SER A 34 9.58 -17.90 16.54
N VAL A 35 9.76 -18.37 15.31
CA VAL A 35 9.32 -17.64 14.12
C VAL A 35 7.82 -17.45 14.28
N SER A 36 7.39 -16.19 14.38
CA SER A 36 5.99 -15.84 14.64
C SER A 36 5.08 -16.60 13.67
N GLN A 37 4.15 -17.37 14.22
CA GLN A 37 3.24 -18.20 13.44
C GLN A 37 2.02 -17.41 12.94
N GLN A 38 1.84 -16.20 13.45
CA GLN A 38 1.14 -15.10 12.81
C GLN A 38 2.17 -14.33 11.95
N PRO A 39 1.85 -13.89 10.71
CA PRO A 39 2.60 -12.81 10.09
C PRO A 39 2.81 -11.63 11.03
N LEU A 40 3.93 -10.90 10.84
CA LEU A 40 4.10 -9.60 11.48
C LEU A 40 3.00 -8.59 11.06
N MET A 41 2.35 -8.86 9.92
CA MET A 41 1.17 -8.17 9.39
C MET A 41 -0.17 -8.64 10.01
N LEU A 42 -0.13 -9.56 10.99
CA LEU A 42 -1.29 -10.18 11.61
C LEU A 42 -1.26 -10.12 13.14
N ILE A 43 -1.17 -8.89 13.64
CA ILE A 43 -2.18 -8.48 14.62
C ILE A 43 -3.49 -8.33 13.83
N GLN A 44 -4.67 -8.59 14.44
CA GLN A 44 -5.97 -8.40 13.77
C GLN A 44 -6.15 -6.94 13.35
N GLY A 45 -5.59 -6.60 12.19
CA GLY A 45 -5.76 -5.31 11.57
C GLY A 45 -7.22 -5.17 11.18
N VAL A 46 -7.70 -3.95 11.28
CA VAL A 46 -9.06 -3.58 10.96
C VAL A 46 -8.92 -2.41 10.00
N ALA A 47 -9.47 -2.51 8.79
CA ALA A 47 -9.19 -1.59 7.70
C ALA A 47 -9.26 -0.11 8.16
N PRO A 48 -8.17 0.66 8.02
CA PRO A 48 -8.06 1.98 8.64
C PRO A 48 -9.01 2.98 7.99
N ASN A 49 -9.38 4.01 8.75
CA ASN A 49 -10.17 5.11 8.21
C ASN A 49 -9.25 6.11 7.51
N MET A 50 -9.47 6.36 6.22
CA MET A 50 -8.81 7.44 5.49
C MET A 50 -9.76 8.63 5.36
N LEU A 51 -9.37 9.76 5.94
CA LEU A 51 -10.05 11.04 5.85
C LEU A 51 -9.26 11.91 4.88
N VAL A 52 -9.83 12.24 3.73
CA VAL A 52 -9.14 13.03 2.69
C VAL A 52 -9.62 14.47 2.73
N THR A 53 -8.69 15.42 2.79
CA THR A 53 -8.95 16.84 2.60
C THR A 53 -8.15 17.33 1.41
N LEU A 54 -8.85 17.88 0.41
CA LEU A 54 -8.24 18.56 -0.72
C LEU A 54 -8.49 20.06 -0.65
N ASP A 55 -7.52 20.82 -1.15
CA ASP A 55 -7.55 22.26 -1.22
C ASP A 55 -8.48 22.75 -2.34
N ASP A 56 -9.45 23.58 -1.97
CA ASP A 56 -10.39 24.27 -2.86
C ASP A 56 -10.18 25.79 -2.86
N SER A 57 -9.07 26.31 -2.34
CA SER A 57 -8.75 27.74 -2.28
C SER A 57 -8.59 28.38 -3.67
N GLY A 58 -8.67 29.71 -3.74
CA GLY A 58 -8.50 30.45 -5.00
C GLY A 58 -7.15 30.26 -5.70
N SER A 59 -6.08 30.00 -4.95
CA SER A 59 -4.73 29.79 -5.48
C SER A 59 -4.55 28.45 -6.20
N MET A 60 -5.43 27.48 -5.94
CA MET A 60 -5.47 26.21 -6.69
C MET A 60 -5.82 26.40 -8.18
N ALA A 61 -6.35 27.56 -8.56
CA ALA A 61 -6.56 27.97 -9.96
C ALA A 61 -5.26 28.24 -10.74
N TYR A 62 -4.11 28.41 -10.08
CA TYR A 62 -2.87 28.88 -10.70
C TYR A 62 -2.15 27.80 -11.52
N ALA A 63 -1.47 28.23 -12.58
CA ALA A 63 -0.61 27.41 -13.44
C ALA A 63 0.89 27.51 -13.09
N TYR A 64 1.17 27.88 -11.83
CA TYR A 64 2.52 28.11 -11.31
C TYR A 64 2.58 27.80 -9.82
N ALA A 65 3.76 27.44 -9.32
CA ALA A 65 4.03 27.33 -7.89
C ALA A 65 5.54 27.56 -7.61
N PRO A 66 5.94 28.24 -6.51
CA PRO A 66 5.09 28.91 -5.52
C PRO A 66 4.43 30.21 -6.04
N ASP A 67 3.63 30.88 -5.20
CA ASP A 67 2.83 32.07 -5.54
C ASP A 67 3.64 33.25 -6.09
N SER A 68 4.88 33.43 -5.65
CA SER A 68 5.72 34.58 -6.02
C SER A 68 6.09 34.63 -7.51
N LEU A 69 5.98 33.50 -8.23
CA LEU A 69 6.30 33.39 -9.66
C LEU A 69 5.40 34.27 -10.55
N VAL A 70 4.21 34.68 -10.06
CA VAL A 70 3.30 35.57 -10.79
C VAL A 70 3.96 36.89 -11.21
N ASN A 71 4.92 37.38 -10.40
CA ASN A 71 5.67 38.61 -10.67
C ASN A 71 6.57 38.49 -11.92
N SER A 72 6.98 37.26 -12.25
CA SER A 72 7.83 36.95 -13.40
C SER A 72 7.06 36.47 -14.62
N ARG A 73 5.72 36.46 -14.59
CA ARG A 73 4.86 35.83 -15.62
C ARG A 73 5.11 36.26 -17.07
N ASN A 74 5.65 37.45 -17.31
CA ASN A 74 5.93 37.96 -18.65
C ASN A 74 7.32 37.54 -19.21
N ASN A 75 8.13 36.83 -18.42
CA ASN A 75 9.47 36.39 -18.83
C ASN A 75 9.43 34.99 -19.48
N VAL A 76 10.37 34.73 -20.39
CA VAL A 76 10.48 33.45 -21.11
C VAL A 76 10.58 32.23 -20.19
N TYR A 77 11.27 32.37 -19.05
CA TYR A 77 11.50 31.30 -18.09
C TYR A 77 10.25 30.89 -17.30
N PHE A 78 9.17 31.70 -17.28
CA PHE A 78 7.90 31.28 -16.70
C PHE A 78 7.26 30.10 -17.45
N ALA A 79 7.58 29.95 -18.74
CA ALA A 79 7.16 28.84 -19.59
C ALA A 79 8.24 27.74 -19.68
N SER A 80 8.92 27.45 -18.56
CA SER A 80 9.92 26.39 -18.42
C SER A 80 9.72 25.61 -17.11
N ASN A 81 9.71 24.28 -17.18
CA ASN A 81 9.65 23.41 -15.99
C ASN A 81 10.79 23.68 -14.98
N SER A 82 11.94 24.16 -15.46
CA SER A 82 13.13 24.41 -14.62
C SER A 82 12.99 25.63 -13.70
N TYR A 83 12.01 26.51 -13.95
CA TYR A 83 11.73 27.69 -13.13
C TYR A 83 10.29 27.70 -12.60
N ASN A 84 9.32 27.29 -13.43
CA ASN A 84 7.95 27.02 -13.04
C ASN A 84 7.69 25.51 -13.13
N PRO A 85 7.81 24.75 -12.03
CA PRO A 85 7.75 23.28 -12.06
C PRO A 85 6.34 22.71 -12.33
N MET A 86 5.30 23.56 -12.34
CA MET A 86 3.97 23.23 -12.86
C MET A 86 3.87 23.24 -14.40
N TYR A 87 4.83 23.87 -15.08
CA TYR A 87 4.86 23.95 -16.53
C TYR A 87 5.22 22.58 -17.17
N PHE A 88 4.95 22.43 -18.46
CA PHE A 88 5.22 21.20 -19.21
C PHE A 88 6.69 20.78 -19.14
N ASP A 89 6.93 19.55 -18.66
CA ASP A 89 8.22 18.86 -18.73
C ASP A 89 8.20 17.87 -19.90
N PRO A 90 9.09 18.00 -20.92
CA PRO A 90 9.16 17.07 -22.04
C PRO A 90 9.59 15.65 -21.65
N ASN A 91 10.22 15.45 -20.49
CA ASN A 91 10.69 14.16 -20.00
C ASN A 91 9.60 13.41 -19.21
N THR A 92 8.56 14.10 -18.74
CA THR A 92 7.46 13.51 -17.96
C THR A 92 6.37 12.98 -18.88
N GLN A 93 5.95 11.72 -18.67
CA GLN A 93 4.81 11.14 -19.37
C GLN A 93 3.51 11.42 -18.61
N TYR A 94 2.72 12.37 -19.12
CA TYR A 94 1.44 12.76 -18.52
C TYR A 94 0.36 11.72 -18.83
N LYS A 95 -0.03 10.96 -17.80
CA LYS A 95 -1.01 9.87 -17.87
C LYS A 95 -2.42 10.43 -17.93
N LEU A 96 -3.35 9.68 -18.52
CA LEU A 96 -4.77 10.05 -18.46
C LEU A 96 -5.34 9.60 -17.10
N PRO A 97 -6.14 10.42 -16.41
CA PRO A 97 -6.88 9.95 -15.25
C PRO A 97 -7.87 8.84 -15.62
N LYS A 98 -8.32 8.12 -14.61
CA LYS A 98 -9.32 7.05 -14.71
C LYS A 98 -10.71 7.61 -14.48
N LYS A 99 -11.63 7.33 -15.40
CA LYS A 99 -13.06 7.50 -15.17
C LYS A 99 -13.60 6.20 -14.58
N VAL A 100 -14.30 6.31 -13.45
CA VAL A 100 -14.81 5.17 -12.69
C VAL A 100 -16.33 5.24 -12.63
N THR A 101 -17.01 4.23 -13.16
CA THR A 101 -18.47 4.18 -13.24
C THR A 101 -19.01 2.87 -12.68
N LEU A 102 -20.32 2.81 -12.43
CA LEU A 102 -21.02 1.60 -12.02
C LEU A 102 -21.93 1.14 -13.16
N SER A 103 -21.76 -0.10 -13.61
CA SER A 103 -22.65 -0.72 -14.61
C SER A 103 -23.01 -2.12 -14.16
N ASN A 104 -24.31 -2.45 -14.13
CA ASN A 104 -24.83 -3.74 -13.64
C ASN A 104 -24.31 -4.14 -12.25
N GLY A 105 -24.09 -3.16 -11.37
CA GLY A 105 -23.54 -3.37 -10.02
C GLY A 105 -22.03 -3.59 -9.95
N GLN A 106 -21.31 -3.58 -11.08
CA GLN A 106 -19.86 -3.74 -11.14
C GLN A 106 -19.14 -2.42 -11.44
N ILE A 107 -17.97 -2.23 -10.83
CA ILE A 107 -17.07 -1.12 -11.12
C ILE A 107 -16.50 -1.28 -12.53
N GLN A 108 -16.61 -0.22 -13.33
CA GLN A 108 -15.96 -0.10 -14.64
C GLN A 108 -14.91 1.01 -14.55
N VAL A 109 -13.69 0.72 -15.02
CA VAL A 109 -12.57 1.66 -15.02
C VAL A 109 -12.07 1.84 -16.44
N GLN A 110 -12.09 3.07 -16.94
CA GLN A 110 -11.61 3.42 -18.26
C GLN A 110 -10.68 4.63 -18.19
N ASP A 111 -9.79 4.80 -19.16
CA ASP A 111 -9.07 6.06 -19.30
C ASP A 111 -10.05 7.18 -19.68
N TYR A 112 -9.77 8.39 -19.18
CA TYR A 112 -10.36 9.59 -19.75
C TYR A 112 -10.04 9.71 -21.24
N SER A 113 -10.96 10.31 -22.00
CA SER A 113 -10.78 10.53 -23.43
C SER A 113 -9.48 11.30 -23.71
N LYS A 114 -8.79 10.94 -24.81
CA LYS A 114 -7.54 11.63 -25.21
C LYS A 114 -7.86 13.03 -25.76
N PRO A 115 -7.25 14.11 -25.24
CA PRO A 115 -7.39 15.44 -25.81
C PRO A 115 -6.73 15.48 -27.18
N SER A 116 -7.41 16.07 -28.17
CA SER A 116 -6.81 16.38 -29.47
C SER A 116 -5.90 17.59 -29.34
N PHE A 117 -4.70 17.55 -29.92
CA PHE A 117 -3.79 18.70 -29.94
C PHE A 117 -4.41 19.93 -30.62
N THR A 118 -5.26 19.74 -31.63
CA THR A 118 -5.95 20.85 -32.34
C THR A 118 -7.24 21.31 -31.69
N ALA A 119 -7.70 20.67 -30.61
CA ALA A 119 -8.96 20.96 -29.93
C ALA A 119 -8.91 20.52 -28.45
N ALA A 120 -7.81 20.84 -27.77
CA ALA A 120 -7.52 20.38 -26.42
C ALA A 120 -8.43 21.05 -25.40
N TRP A 121 -8.83 20.31 -24.37
CA TRP A 121 -9.77 20.83 -23.38
C TRP A 121 -9.10 21.77 -22.39
N ARG A 122 -9.83 22.82 -21.97
CA ARG A 122 -9.42 23.65 -20.82
C ARG A 122 -9.67 22.96 -19.49
N ASN A 123 -10.59 22.02 -19.43
CA ASN A 123 -10.68 21.08 -18.31
C ASN A 123 -10.98 19.68 -18.88
N GLY A 124 -10.04 18.75 -18.74
CA GLY A 124 -10.17 17.39 -19.26
C GLY A 124 -11.18 16.53 -18.49
N PHE A 125 -11.48 16.88 -17.22
CA PHE A 125 -12.48 16.17 -16.42
C PHE A 125 -13.90 16.46 -16.88
N THR A 126 -14.22 17.74 -17.10
CA THR A 126 -15.51 18.17 -17.66
C THR A 126 -15.58 18.06 -19.18
N GLN A 127 -14.41 17.95 -19.85
CA GLN A 127 -14.25 17.99 -21.31
C GLN A 127 -14.73 19.32 -21.94
N GLU A 128 -14.62 20.41 -21.18
CA GLU A 128 -15.12 21.74 -21.55
C GLU A 128 -14.02 22.74 -21.91
N GLY A 129 -14.41 23.72 -22.74
CA GLY A 129 -13.53 24.72 -23.36
C GLY A 129 -12.53 24.10 -24.35
N ARG A 130 -12.26 24.72 -25.50
CA ARG A 130 -11.32 24.15 -26.50
C ARG A 130 -10.28 25.18 -26.95
N VAL A 131 -9.03 24.73 -27.08
CA VAL A 131 -7.91 25.52 -27.61
C VAL A 131 -7.18 24.71 -28.69
N ASN A 132 -6.86 25.34 -29.82
CA ASN A 132 -6.03 24.72 -30.84
C ASN A 132 -4.55 24.96 -30.52
N LEU A 133 -3.91 23.99 -29.89
CA LEU A 133 -2.52 24.10 -29.44
C LEU A 133 -1.52 24.20 -30.60
N SER A 134 -1.94 23.98 -31.86
CA SER A 134 -1.08 24.17 -33.03
C SER A 134 -0.99 25.63 -33.50
N ARG A 135 -1.78 26.57 -32.95
CA ARG A 135 -1.79 27.98 -33.39
C ARG A 135 -2.22 29.00 -32.33
N ASP A 136 -3.11 28.61 -31.41
CA ASP A 136 -3.79 29.51 -30.46
C ASP A 136 -3.26 29.34 -29.02
N TYR A 137 -2.15 28.62 -28.83
CA TYR A 137 -1.62 28.41 -27.49
C TYR A 137 -1.05 29.71 -26.90
N ARG A 138 -1.42 29.98 -25.66
CA ARG A 138 -0.84 31.00 -24.79
C ARG A 138 -0.56 30.33 -23.43
N PRO A 139 0.63 30.51 -22.82
CA PRO A 139 0.89 29.93 -21.51
C PRO A 139 -0.12 30.41 -20.46
N THR A 140 -0.80 29.47 -19.83
CA THR A 140 -1.79 29.73 -18.78
C THR A 140 -1.11 30.39 -17.56
N VAL A 141 -1.78 31.35 -16.93
CA VAL A 141 -1.41 31.93 -15.63
C VAL A 141 -2.40 31.44 -14.57
N GLN A 142 -3.71 31.52 -14.84
CA GLN A 142 -4.73 30.88 -14.00
C GLN A 142 -5.90 30.35 -14.85
N TYR A 143 -6.56 29.31 -14.37
CA TYR A 143 -7.83 28.83 -14.90
C TYR A 143 -8.88 28.80 -13.78
N GLN A 144 -9.85 29.71 -13.86
CA GLN A 144 -10.99 29.77 -12.96
C GLN A 144 -12.22 29.17 -13.66
N GLY A 145 -12.47 27.89 -13.41
CA GLY A 145 -13.66 27.21 -13.91
C GLY A 145 -13.96 25.98 -13.05
N GLY A 146 -15.18 25.94 -12.50
CA GLY A 146 -15.76 24.72 -11.93
C GLY A 146 -16.25 23.78 -13.04
N SER A 147 -17.50 23.33 -12.94
CA SER A 147 -18.13 22.36 -13.86
C SER A 147 -18.45 22.88 -15.28
N GLY A 148 -17.77 23.92 -15.77
CA GLY A 148 -17.99 24.53 -17.09
C GLY A 148 -16.69 25.01 -17.76
N ALA A 149 -16.81 25.68 -18.92
CA ALA A 149 -15.66 26.05 -19.78
C ALA A 149 -14.64 27.04 -19.18
N GLY A 150 -15.02 27.73 -18.11
CA GLY A 150 -14.13 28.57 -17.29
C GLY A 150 -13.53 29.81 -17.97
N THR A 151 -12.93 30.67 -17.15
CA THR A 151 -12.12 31.80 -17.59
C THR A 151 -10.64 31.47 -17.41
N GLU A 152 -9.89 31.48 -18.52
CA GLU A 152 -8.44 31.32 -18.49
C GLU A 152 -7.77 32.68 -18.66
N SER A 153 -6.86 33.03 -17.74
CA SER A 153 -5.89 34.09 -17.99
C SER A 153 -4.57 33.46 -18.43
N SER A 154 -3.88 34.14 -19.34
CA SER A 154 -2.64 33.69 -19.96
C SER A 154 -1.65 34.86 -19.99
N ILE A 155 -0.37 34.58 -20.25
CA ILE A 155 0.60 35.65 -20.52
C ILE A 155 0.12 36.50 -21.72
N ASP A 156 0.38 37.80 -21.71
CA ASP A 156 0.04 38.76 -22.77
C ASP A 156 0.91 38.62 -24.04
N TRP A 157 1.07 37.38 -24.50
CA TRP A 157 1.68 37.02 -25.78
C TRP A 157 0.58 36.68 -26.79
N TYR A 158 0.85 36.91 -28.08
CA TYR A 158 -0.01 36.44 -29.17
C TYR A 158 -0.12 34.91 -29.15
N GLY A 159 -1.24 34.38 -29.68
CA GLY A 159 -1.40 32.95 -29.87
C GLY A 159 -0.30 32.39 -30.77
N ALA A 160 0.27 31.25 -30.37
CA ALA A 160 1.36 30.59 -31.09
C ALA A 160 1.14 29.06 -31.15
N PRO A 161 1.90 28.33 -31.99
CA PRO A 161 2.08 26.89 -31.80
C PRO A 161 2.67 26.60 -30.42
N ALA A 162 2.17 25.58 -29.74
CA ALA A 162 2.57 25.22 -28.39
C ALA A 162 4.08 25.00 -28.26
N PHE A 163 4.64 25.41 -27.13
CA PHE A 163 6.07 25.42 -26.87
C PHE A 163 6.38 25.29 -25.38
N TYR A 164 7.63 25.01 -25.08
CA TYR A 164 8.25 25.22 -23.78
C TYR A 164 9.62 25.88 -23.95
N TYR A 165 10.17 26.42 -22.88
CA TYR A 165 11.55 26.89 -22.83
C TYR A 165 12.43 25.88 -22.09
N GLN A 166 13.55 25.52 -22.69
CA GLN A 166 14.54 24.62 -22.10
C GLN A 166 15.70 25.43 -21.51
N TYR A 167 15.99 25.21 -20.22
CA TYR A 167 17.15 25.80 -19.55
C TYR A 167 18.46 25.14 -19.99
N SER A 168 19.49 25.94 -20.28
CA SER A 168 20.78 25.43 -20.80
C SER A 168 21.78 24.99 -19.73
N GLY A 169 21.63 25.41 -18.47
CA GLY A 169 22.51 25.03 -17.35
C GLY A 169 23.98 25.46 -17.45
N GLY A 170 24.34 26.28 -18.43
CA GLY A 170 25.74 26.63 -18.73
C GLY A 170 26.42 27.56 -17.71
N ARG A 171 27.75 27.69 -17.82
CA ARG A 171 28.52 28.63 -16.98
C ARG A 171 28.06 30.07 -17.24
N GLY A 172 27.63 30.76 -16.19
CA GLY A 172 27.06 32.12 -16.27
C GLY A 172 25.54 32.16 -16.41
N CYS A 173 24.87 31.00 -16.44
CA CYS A 173 23.42 30.93 -16.42
C CYS A 173 22.83 30.85 -15.01
N SER A 174 21.71 31.55 -14.84
CA SER A 174 20.81 31.48 -13.69
C SER A 174 19.40 31.20 -14.19
N LEU A 175 18.56 30.60 -13.36
CA LEU A 175 17.16 30.33 -13.68
C LEU A 175 16.35 31.61 -14.00
N THR A 176 16.81 32.79 -13.57
CA THR A 176 16.19 34.09 -13.85
C THR A 176 16.79 34.82 -15.07
N THR A 177 17.73 34.21 -15.79
CA THR A 177 18.42 34.84 -16.93
C THR A 177 17.79 34.40 -18.26
N SER A 178 16.97 35.27 -18.88
CA SER A 178 16.21 34.94 -20.10
C SER A 178 17.05 34.42 -21.28
N SER A 179 18.30 34.86 -21.44
CA SER A 179 19.20 34.38 -22.51
C SER A 179 19.70 32.94 -22.31
N CYS A 180 19.44 32.32 -21.16
CA CYS A 180 19.79 30.93 -20.86
C CYS A 180 18.68 29.93 -21.19
N TYR A 181 17.63 30.39 -21.89
CA TYR A 181 16.46 29.61 -22.23
C TYR A 181 16.25 29.58 -23.75
N THR A 182 16.12 28.38 -24.31
CA THR A 182 15.83 28.17 -25.73
C THR A 182 14.37 27.75 -25.90
N ARG A 183 13.62 28.42 -26.79
CA ARG A 183 12.25 28.02 -27.12
C ARG A 183 12.27 26.73 -27.96
N VAL A 184 11.50 25.74 -27.54
CA VAL A 184 11.28 24.47 -28.26
C VAL A 184 9.80 24.36 -28.59
N GLU A 185 9.47 24.23 -29.88
CA GLU A 185 8.09 23.99 -30.32
C GLU A 185 7.69 22.52 -30.18
N ILE A 186 6.44 22.28 -29.80
CA ILE A 186 5.91 20.93 -29.61
C ILE A 186 5.63 20.29 -30.98
N SER A 187 6.40 19.24 -31.30
CA SER A 187 6.41 18.60 -32.61
C SER A 187 6.39 17.08 -32.53
N GLY A 188 5.80 16.45 -33.55
CA GLY A 188 5.59 14.99 -33.58
C GLY A 188 4.42 14.52 -32.71
N ALA A 189 3.74 13.47 -33.16
CA ALA A 189 2.46 13.03 -32.58
C ALA A 189 2.54 12.65 -31.09
N ALA A 190 3.65 12.06 -30.64
CA ALA A 190 3.85 11.67 -29.24
C ALA A 190 3.97 12.90 -28.31
N GLN A 191 4.79 13.88 -28.68
CA GLN A 191 4.98 15.10 -27.87
C GLN A 191 3.71 15.96 -27.88
N GLN A 192 3.03 16.05 -29.03
CA GLN A 192 1.74 16.73 -29.16
C GLN A 192 0.66 16.11 -28.27
N GLN A 193 0.54 14.78 -28.23
CA GLN A 193 -0.39 14.11 -27.32
C GLN A 193 -0.01 14.32 -25.86
N ASN A 194 1.28 14.25 -25.52
CA ASN A 194 1.76 14.44 -24.14
C ASN A 194 1.48 15.86 -23.64
N PHE A 195 1.73 16.88 -24.47
CA PHE A 195 1.41 18.27 -24.16
C PHE A 195 -0.10 18.52 -24.05
N ALA A 196 -0.91 17.90 -24.92
CA ALA A 196 -2.36 17.97 -24.82
C ALA A 196 -2.87 17.32 -23.51
N ASN A 197 -2.28 16.21 -23.07
CA ASN A 197 -2.59 15.58 -21.78
C ASN A 197 -2.24 16.51 -20.61
N TRP A 198 -1.01 17.07 -20.59
CA TRP A 198 -0.61 18.06 -19.58
C TRP A 198 -1.56 19.26 -19.55
N TYR A 199 -1.85 19.84 -20.71
CA TYR A 199 -2.72 21.01 -20.83
C TYR A 199 -4.11 20.72 -20.22
N SER A 200 -4.76 19.63 -20.63
CA SER A 200 -6.12 19.33 -20.17
C SER A 200 -6.23 18.81 -18.73
N PHE A 201 -5.20 18.14 -18.19
CA PHE A 201 -5.30 17.40 -16.92
C PHE A 201 -4.29 17.79 -15.83
N TYR A 202 -3.30 18.64 -16.11
CA TYR A 202 -2.22 18.92 -15.15
C TYR A 202 -1.74 20.37 -15.08
N ARG A 203 -2.10 21.25 -16.02
CA ARG A 203 -1.49 22.60 -16.14
C ARG A 203 -1.76 23.56 -14.97
N THR A 204 -2.73 23.26 -14.09
CA THR A 204 -3.00 24.04 -12.87
C THR A 204 -2.91 23.17 -11.63
N ARG A 205 -2.68 23.78 -10.45
CA ARG A 205 -2.58 23.07 -9.17
C ARG A 205 -3.79 22.17 -8.92
N ALA A 206 -5.01 22.68 -9.17
CA ALA A 206 -6.25 21.93 -9.08
C ALA A 206 -6.28 20.72 -10.02
N LEU A 207 -6.03 20.92 -11.33
CA LEU A 207 -6.07 19.83 -12.31
C LEU A 207 -5.01 18.76 -11.98
N ALA A 208 -3.79 19.18 -11.63
CA ALA A 208 -2.73 18.28 -11.17
C ALA A 208 -3.16 17.48 -9.94
N THR A 209 -3.76 18.13 -8.94
CA THR A 209 -4.26 17.48 -7.71
C THR A 209 -5.39 16.50 -8.00
N GLN A 210 -6.38 16.89 -8.80
CA GLN A 210 -7.47 16.01 -9.24
C GLN A 210 -6.92 14.77 -9.94
N THR A 211 -5.98 14.96 -10.87
CA THR A 211 -5.37 13.85 -11.63
C THR A 211 -4.45 12.98 -10.76
N ALA A 212 -3.70 13.57 -9.83
CA ALA A 212 -2.82 12.84 -8.91
C ALA A 212 -3.61 12.01 -7.90
N ALA A 213 -4.62 12.60 -7.26
CA ALA A 213 -5.54 11.88 -6.38
C ALA A 213 -6.28 10.78 -7.16
N ASN A 214 -6.78 11.06 -8.37
CA ASN A 214 -7.41 10.06 -9.22
C ASN A 214 -6.47 8.87 -9.52
N LEU A 215 -5.24 9.13 -9.96
CA LEU A 215 -4.23 8.14 -10.31
C LEU A 215 -3.64 7.37 -9.11
N ALA A 216 -3.77 7.88 -7.89
CA ALA A 216 -3.38 7.17 -6.68
C ALA A 216 -4.53 6.35 -6.09
N PHE A 217 -5.72 6.95 -5.95
CA PHE A 217 -6.83 6.29 -5.27
C PHE A 217 -7.48 5.18 -6.12
N TYR A 218 -7.38 5.20 -7.46
CA TYR A 218 -8.01 4.13 -8.27
C TYR A 218 -7.39 2.75 -8.03
N SER A 219 -6.15 2.68 -7.52
CA SER A 219 -5.49 1.42 -7.16
C SER A 219 -5.84 0.90 -5.76
N LEU A 220 -6.62 1.65 -4.96
CA LEU A 220 -6.99 1.20 -3.61
C LEU A 220 -7.89 -0.04 -3.66
N PRO A 221 -7.67 -1.02 -2.76
CA PRO A 221 -8.50 -2.21 -2.69
C PRO A 221 -9.91 -1.85 -2.18
N GLU A 222 -10.87 -2.73 -2.45
CA GLU A 222 -12.28 -2.52 -2.11
C GLU A 222 -12.54 -2.46 -0.59
N ASN A 223 -11.72 -3.11 0.23
CA ASN A 223 -11.82 -3.09 1.69
C ASN A 223 -11.26 -1.82 2.36
N ALA A 224 -10.68 -0.87 1.59
CA ALA A 224 -10.22 0.39 2.14
C ALA A 224 -11.42 1.26 2.58
N ARG A 225 -11.34 1.96 3.72
CA ARG A 225 -12.41 2.84 4.21
C ARG A 225 -12.07 4.30 3.99
N ILE A 226 -12.97 5.06 3.35
CA ILE A 226 -12.70 6.45 2.98
C ILE A 226 -13.89 7.38 3.20
N SER A 227 -13.58 8.60 3.65
CA SER A 227 -14.43 9.79 3.59
C SER A 227 -13.58 10.97 3.11
N TRP A 228 -14.21 12.01 2.57
CA TRP A 228 -13.52 13.16 1.98
C TRP A 228 -14.18 14.49 2.34
N GLN A 229 -13.44 15.60 2.24
CA GLN A 229 -13.91 16.97 2.42
C GLN A 229 -13.08 17.98 1.60
N LEU A 230 -13.58 19.21 1.55
CA LEU A 230 -12.84 20.37 1.04
C LEU A 230 -12.54 21.36 2.18
N LEU A 231 -11.77 22.43 1.94
CA LEU A 231 -11.40 23.40 2.98
C LEU A 231 -12.52 24.41 3.24
N ASN A 232 -12.97 25.10 2.19
CA ASN A 232 -13.87 26.26 2.27
C ASN A 232 -15.35 25.86 2.35
N SER A 233 -15.70 24.67 1.88
CA SER A 233 -17.11 24.28 1.76
C SER A 233 -17.78 23.98 3.10
N SER A 234 -18.80 24.77 3.43
CA SER A 234 -19.72 24.54 4.56
C SER A 234 -20.64 23.33 4.38
N SER A 235 -20.77 22.81 3.16
CA SER A 235 -21.62 21.65 2.83
C SER A 235 -20.83 20.38 2.44
N CYS A 236 -19.50 20.46 2.34
CA CYS A 236 -18.60 19.34 2.07
C CYS A 236 -17.78 19.00 3.31
N LEU A 237 -18.46 18.68 4.40
CA LEU A 237 -17.81 18.31 5.66
C LEU A 237 -17.56 16.81 5.69
N ILE A 238 -16.43 16.40 6.28
CA ILE A 238 -16.03 14.99 6.39
C ILE A 238 -17.15 14.14 7.03
N GLY A 239 -17.48 13.02 6.40
CA GLY A 239 -18.51 12.09 6.86
C GLY A 239 -19.91 12.69 7.01
N SER A 240 -20.24 13.79 6.33
CA SER A 240 -21.55 14.44 6.43
C SER A 240 -22.65 13.67 5.71
N GLY A 241 -22.33 12.97 4.62
CA GLY A 241 -23.32 12.37 3.74
C GLY A 241 -24.07 13.37 2.86
N SER A 242 -23.56 14.60 2.75
CA SER A 242 -24.14 15.67 1.93
C SER A 242 -24.16 15.30 0.44
N SER A 243 -25.29 15.54 -0.24
CA SER A 243 -25.40 15.37 -1.69
C SER A 243 -24.47 16.31 -2.46
N ASN A 244 -24.23 17.52 -1.93
CA ASN A 244 -23.27 18.49 -2.50
C ASN A 244 -21.82 17.98 -2.48
N CYS A 245 -21.52 16.94 -1.70
CA CYS A 245 -20.28 16.20 -1.81
C CYS A 245 -20.50 14.69 -1.98
N TYR A 246 -21.46 14.33 -2.84
CA TYR A 246 -21.58 12.98 -3.39
C TYR A 246 -21.78 11.91 -2.30
N ASN A 247 -22.51 12.26 -1.22
CA ASN A 247 -22.83 11.36 -0.10
C ASN A 247 -21.59 10.77 0.59
N ASN A 248 -20.60 11.63 0.89
CA ASN A 248 -19.29 11.35 1.49
C ASN A 248 -19.25 10.71 2.90
N TYR A 249 -20.26 9.95 3.33
CA TYR A 249 -20.16 9.16 4.56
C TYR A 249 -18.92 8.27 4.52
N LEU A 250 -18.32 8.00 5.68
CA LEU A 250 -17.28 6.98 5.75
C LEU A 250 -17.88 5.60 5.36
N ARG A 251 -17.31 4.96 4.34
CA ARG A 251 -17.69 3.63 3.85
C ARG A 251 -16.48 2.89 3.28
N ASP A 252 -16.64 1.59 3.07
CA ASP A 252 -15.72 0.78 2.26
C ASP A 252 -15.71 1.29 0.81
N PHE A 253 -14.55 1.23 0.14
CA PHE A 253 -14.28 1.91 -1.14
C PHE A 253 -14.71 1.07 -2.35
N THR A 254 -15.98 0.66 -2.32
CA THR A 254 -16.63 -0.25 -3.28
C THR A 254 -17.82 0.41 -3.98
N GLY A 255 -18.27 -0.22 -5.07
CA GLY A 255 -19.54 0.10 -5.74
C GLY A 255 -19.81 1.60 -5.92
N GLN A 256 -21.01 2.03 -5.54
CA GLN A 256 -21.41 3.44 -5.69
C GLN A 256 -20.56 4.41 -4.87
N HIS A 257 -20.01 4.01 -3.71
CA HIS A 257 -19.18 4.89 -2.88
C HIS A 257 -17.85 5.23 -3.57
N ARG A 258 -17.24 4.23 -4.23
CA ARG A 258 -16.06 4.43 -5.07
C ARG A 258 -16.36 5.42 -6.19
N VAL A 259 -17.45 5.22 -6.93
CA VAL A 259 -17.88 6.11 -8.02
C VAL A 259 -18.16 7.53 -7.52
N ASN A 260 -18.78 7.68 -6.35
CA ASN A 260 -19.06 8.98 -5.75
C ASN A 260 -17.78 9.79 -5.44
N PHE A 261 -16.73 9.13 -4.92
CA PHE A 261 -15.43 9.77 -4.69
C PHE A 261 -14.79 10.23 -6.01
N PHE A 262 -14.83 9.41 -7.05
CA PHE A 262 -14.33 9.82 -8.36
C PHE A 262 -15.12 11.01 -8.92
N ASN A 263 -16.45 10.92 -8.97
CA ASN A 263 -17.35 12.02 -9.38
C ASN A 263 -17.08 13.33 -8.61
N TRP A 264 -16.79 13.24 -7.31
CA TRP A 264 -16.38 14.38 -6.49
C TRP A 264 -15.05 14.97 -6.97
N LEU A 265 -14.02 14.15 -7.19
CA LEU A 265 -12.74 14.60 -7.75
C LEU A 265 -12.87 15.27 -9.13
N GLU A 266 -13.78 14.82 -10.01
CA GLU A 266 -13.94 15.42 -11.35
C GLU A 266 -14.54 16.84 -11.28
N ASN A 267 -15.26 17.16 -10.19
CA ASN A 267 -16.08 18.36 -10.04
C ASN A 267 -15.59 19.32 -8.94
N LEU A 268 -14.30 19.28 -8.59
CA LEU A 268 -13.73 20.28 -7.67
C LEU A 268 -13.84 21.68 -8.26
N SER A 269 -14.39 22.61 -7.47
CA SER A 269 -14.45 24.04 -7.78
C SER A 269 -13.50 24.77 -6.85
N VAL A 270 -12.70 25.69 -7.39
CA VAL A 270 -11.71 26.46 -6.63
C VAL A 270 -12.18 27.89 -6.38
N GLY A 271 -12.01 28.38 -5.16
CA GLY A 271 -12.40 29.72 -4.72
C GLY A 271 -12.47 29.85 -3.19
N GLY A 272 -12.28 31.06 -2.69
CA GLY A 272 -12.23 31.33 -1.25
C GLY A 272 -10.81 31.32 -0.68
N GLY A 273 -10.72 31.17 0.64
CA GLY A 273 -9.48 31.20 1.41
C GLY A 273 -8.86 29.82 1.57
N THR A 274 -8.04 29.63 2.61
CA THR A 274 -7.38 28.34 2.89
C THR A 274 -7.44 28.00 4.39
N PRO A 275 -8.64 27.70 4.94
CA PRO A 275 -8.85 27.44 6.37
C PRO A 275 -8.40 26.02 6.76
N LEU A 276 -7.10 25.73 6.62
CA LEU A 276 -6.53 24.39 6.84
C LEU A 276 -6.77 23.88 8.26
N ARG A 277 -6.64 24.74 9.27
CA ARG A 277 -6.75 24.36 10.68
C ARG A 277 -8.18 23.90 10.98
N GLN A 278 -9.17 24.67 10.55
CA GLN A 278 -10.58 24.32 10.68
C GLN A 278 -10.94 23.04 9.91
N ALA A 279 -10.30 22.77 8.77
CA ALA A 279 -10.49 21.52 8.04
C ALA A 279 -9.88 20.30 8.77
N MET A 280 -8.72 20.47 9.41
CA MET A 280 -8.13 19.46 10.30
C MET A 280 -8.99 19.23 11.55
N THR A 281 -9.49 20.30 12.20
CA THR A 281 -10.46 20.22 13.29
C THR A 281 -11.68 19.37 12.89
N ARG A 282 -12.23 19.56 11.67
CA ARG A 282 -13.34 18.72 11.19
C ARG A 282 -12.97 17.24 11.07
N ALA A 283 -11.75 16.92 10.63
CA ALA A 283 -11.25 15.54 10.56
C ALA A 283 -11.09 14.95 11.97
N GLY A 284 -10.45 15.67 12.88
CA GLY A 284 -10.27 15.25 14.27
C GLY A 284 -11.57 15.06 15.05
N GLU A 285 -12.51 16.01 14.98
CA GLU A 285 -13.83 15.88 15.61
C GLU A 285 -14.67 14.73 15.01
N PHE A 286 -14.42 14.32 13.76
CA PHE A 286 -15.12 13.19 13.17
C PHE A 286 -14.78 11.85 13.85
N LEU A 287 -13.59 11.70 14.45
CA LEU A 287 -13.21 10.51 15.21
C LEU A 287 -14.16 10.28 16.40
N LYS A 288 -14.70 11.35 16.99
CA LYS A 288 -15.61 11.28 18.15
C LYS A 288 -17.03 10.79 17.80
N LYS A 289 -17.35 10.57 16.51
CA LYS A 289 -18.71 10.15 16.10
C LYS A 289 -18.97 8.67 16.42
N THR A 290 -20.23 8.38 16.76
CA THR A 290 -20.74 7.04 17.07
C THR A 290 -21.78 6.58 16.04
N GLY A 291 -22.28 5.35 16.18
CA GLY A 291 -23.32 4.80 15.32
C GLY A 291 -22.81 4.30 13.96
N VAL A 292 -23.71 3.88 13.06
CA VAL A 292 -23.33 3.22 11.79
C VAL A 292 -22.46 4.08 10.87
N ASN A 293 -22.45 5.40 11.04
CA ASN A 293 -21.62 6.33 10.26
C ASN A 293 -20.32 6.73 10.98
N GLY A 294 -20.08 6.22 12.19
CA GLY A 294 -18.91 6.51 13.00
C GLY A 294 -17.65 5.76 12.53
N PRO A 295 -16.45 6.32 12.79
CA PRO A 295 -15.18 5.71 12.40
C PRO A 295 -14.88 4.36 13.03
N TYR A 296 -15.53 3.98 14.13
CA TYR A 296 -15.26 2.71 14.81
C TYR A 296 -16.33 1.64 14.57
N ALA A 297 -17.40 1.96 13.83
CA ALA A 297 -18.46 1.00 13.48
C ALA A 297 -17.92 -0.29 12.81
N TYR A 298 -18.49 -1.43 13.19
CA TYR A 298 -18.19 -2.76 12.62
C TYR A 298 -18.29 -2.75 11.09
N ARG A 299 -19.46 -2.35 10.56
CA ARG A 299 -19.75 -2.24 9.13
C ARG A 299 -20.37 -0.87 8.83
N PRO A 300 -19.63 0.06 8.19
CA PRO A 300 -20.13 1.41 7.93
C PRO A 300 -21.44 1.42 7.15
N GLY A 301 -22.36 2.25 7.60
CA GLY A 301 -23.70 2.42 7.04
C GLY A 301 -24.71 1.33 7.40
N THR A 302 -24.31 0.22 8.03
CA THR A 302 -25.19 -0.92 8.29
C THR A 302 -25.18 -1.44 9.73
N GLN A 303 -24.03 -1.48 10.41
CA GLN A 303 -23.93 -2.05 11.76
C GLN A 303 -22.86 -1.36 12.61
N THR A 304 -23.28 -0.80 13.74
CA THR A 304 -22.38 -0.15 14.72
C THR A 304 -21.56 -1.19 15.47
N SER A 305 -22.23 -2.11 16.18
CA SER A 305 -21.60 -2.96 17.19
C SER A 305 -21.20 -4.35 16.66
N PRO A 306 -20.07 -4.93 17.13
CA PRO A 306 -19.11 -4.34 18.06
C PRO A 306 -18.32 -3.20 17.41
N GLU A 307 -18.07 -2.10 18.13
CA GLU A 307 -17.15 -1.08 17.62
C GLU A 307 -15.72 -1.61 17.71
N TYR A 308 -14.95 -1.39 16.65
CA TYR A 308 -13.59 -1.88 16.52
C TYR A 308 -12.60 -0.79 16.92
N SER A 309 -12.31 -0.74 18.21
CA SER A 309 -11.44 0.28 18.81
C SER A 309 -9.96 0.18 18.39
N CYS A 310 -9.52 -0.97 17.88
CA CYS A 310 -8.20 -1.15 17.28
C CYS A 310 -8.00 -0.49 15.91
N ARG A 311 -8.99 0.23 15.37
CA ARG A 311 -8.94 0.80 14.01
C ARG A 311 -8.22 2.16 13.96
N GLY A 312 -7.04 2.19 13.34
CA GLY A 312 -6.32 3.43 13.05
C GLY A 312 -7.09 4.40 12.14
N SER A 313 -6.84 5.70 12.33
CA SER A 313 -7.47 6.78 11.56
C SER A 313 -6.43 7.78 11.04
N TYR A 314 -6.46 8.01 9.73
CA TYR A 314 -5.47 8.80 9.00
C TYR A 314 -6.12 9.99 8.30
N HIS A 315 -5.49 11.16 8.43
CA HIS A 315 -5.85 12.36 7.69
C HIS A 315 -4.84 12.58 6.56
N ILE A 316 -5.32 12.71 5.33
CA ILE A 316 -4.52 13.07 4.15
C ILE A 316 -4.90 14.50 3.79
N LEU A 317 -4.01 15.46 4.06
CA LEU A 317 -4.23 16.89 3.85
C LEU A 317 -3.35 17.39 2.71
N MET A 318 -3.95 17.69 1.55
CA MET A 318 -3.25 18.30 0.42
C MET A 318 -3.56 19.80 0.32
N THR A 319 -2.54 20.62 0.06
CA THR A 319 -2.62 22.09 -0.08
C THR A 319 -1.43 22.65 -0.88
N ASP A 320 -1.48 23.94 -1.22
CA ASP A 320 -0.39 24.68 -1.85
C ASP A 320 0.49 25.50 -0.88
N GLY A 321 0.36 25.26 0.43
CA GLY A 321 1.37 25.64 1.43
C GLY A 321 1.00 26.82 2.34
N LEU A 322 -0.09 27.54 2.04
CA LEU A 322 -0.52 28.69 2.84
C LEU A 322 -1.84 28.40 3.56
N TRP A 323 -1.98 28.95 4.77
CA TRP A 323 -3.25 28.99 5.48
C TRP A 323 -3.58 30.38 6.00
N ASN A 324 -4.87 30.65 6.14
CA ASN A 324 -5.40 31.92 6.59
C ASN A 324 -6.23 31.79 7.88
N ASN A 325 -6.58 32.92 8.47
CA ASN A 325 -7.22 32.92 9.78
C ASN A 325 -8.62 32.31 9.73
N ASP A 326 -8.85 31.35 10.62
CA ASP A 326 -10.10 30.64 10.83
C ASP A 326 -10.42 30.53 12.33
N SER A 327 -11.52 29.89 12.69
CA SER A 327 -12.00 29.72 14.07
C SER A 327 -11.33 28.59 14.86
N ALA A 328 -10.37 27.87 14.28
CA ALA A 328 -9.76 26.71 14.93
C ALA A 328 -8.84 27.14 16.09
N SER A 329 -9.07 26.58 17.28
CA SER A 329 -8.34 26.94 18.49
C SER A 329 -8.15 25.72 19.40
N VAL A 330 -6.90 25.44 19.77
CA VAL A 330 -6.49 24.38 20.71
C VAL A 330 -5.40 24.87 21.69
N GLY A 331 -5.03 26.15 21.65
CA GLY A 331 -3.86 26.70 22.33
C GLY A 331 -2.54 26.37 21.60
N ASN A 332 -1.42 26.59 22.28
CA ASN A 332 -0.16 25.91 21.93
C ASN A 332 -0.18 24.52 22.57
N ALA A 333 -0.67 23.53 21.84
CA ALA A 333 -0.87 22.16 22.31
C ALA A 333 0.45 21.38 22.38
N ASP A 334 1.43 21.70 21.51
CA ASP A 334 2.72 21.00 21.45
C ASP A 334 3.77 21.51 22.46
N SER A 335 3.50 22.61 23.16
CA SER A 335 4.34 23.14 24.24
C SER A 335 3.63 23.22 25.59
N THR A 336 2.36 22.79 25.66
CA THR A 336 1.63 22.64 26.91
C THR A 336 1.81 21.24 27.49
N SER A 337 2.33 21.13 28.71
CA SER A 337 2.45 19.86 29.43
C SER A 337 1.08 19.23 29.70
N ARG A 338 0.94 17.92 29.46
CA ARG A 338 -0.32 17.18 29.65
C ARG A 338 -0.06 15.71 29.95
N SER A 339 -1.01 15.04 30.60
CA SER A 339 -1.06 13.57 30.61
C SER A 339 -1.62 13.06 29.28
N LEU A 340 -1.09 11.95 28.81
CA LEU A 340 -1.57 11.17 27.67
C LEU A 340 -2.47 10.01 28.15
N PRO A 341 -3.31 9.41 27.28
CA PRO A 341 -4.21 8.33 27.66
C PRO A 341 -3.52 7.07 28.21
N ASP A 342 -2.29 6.78 27.76
CA ASP A 342 -1.44 5.70 28.30
C ASP A 342 -0.83 6.00 29.69
N GLY A 343 -1.19 7.14 30.29
CA GLY A 343 -0.70 7.60 31.59
C GLY A 343 0.67 8.28 31.57
N LYS A 344 1.34 8.41 30.42
CA LYS A 344 2.61 9.15 30.34
C LYS A 344 2.40 10.66 30.35
N SER A 345 3.35 11.38 30.94
CA SER A 345 3.37 12.84 30.88
C SER A 345 4.13 13.33 29.66
N TYR A 346 3.50 14.19 28.87
CA TYR A 346 4.16 15.06 27.91
C TYR A 346 4.63 16.35 28.58
N SER A 347 5.82 16.82 28.19
CA SER A 347 6.34 18.17 28.45
C SER A 347 7.00 18.71 27.19
N SER A 348 6.99 20.05 27.01
CA SER A 348 7.51 20.72 25.82
C SER A 348 8.94 20.30 25.47
N GLN A 349 9.12 19.63 24.32
CA GLN A 349 10.40 19.06 23.90
C GLN A 349 10.58 19.08 22.38
N THR A 350 11.82 18.93 21.91
CA THR A 350 12.09 18.78 20.47
C THR A 350 11.77 17.35 20.00
N PRO A 351 11.42 17.15 18.72
CA PRO A 351 11.18 18.16 17.69
C PRO A 351 9.75 18.74 17.72
N TYR A 352 8.94 18.47 18.75
CA TYR A 352 7.51 18.77 18.76
C TYR A 352 7.16 20.23 19.05
N ARG A 353 7.90 20.93 19.92
CA ARG A 353 7.54 22.28 20.37
C ARG A 353 7.81 23.37 19.32
N ASP A 354 6.95 24.39 19.26
CA ASP A 354 7.29 25.73 18.72
C ASP A 354 6.97 26.89 19.69
N ALA A 355 6.97 28.13 19.19
CA ALA A 355 6.60 29.32 19.97
C ALA A 355 5.31 30.02 19.49
N ALA A 356 4.61 29.45 18.50
CA ALA A 356 3.34 29.94 18.00
C ALA A 356 2.17 29.35 18.81
N SER A 357 0.92 29.57 18.38
CA SER A 357 -0.26 29.00 19.04
C SER A 357 -1.41 28.89 18.05
N ASN A 358 -2.17 27.81 18.15
CA ASN A 358 -3.21 27.45 17.19
C ASN A 358 -2.64 27.31 15.77
N THR A 359 -1.50 26.63 15.64
CA THR A 359 -0.91 26.23 14.35
C THR A 359 -1.57 24.96 13.81
N LEU A 360 -1.18 24.48 12.62
CA LEU A 360 -1.52 23.11 12.19
C LEU A 360 -0.78 22.08 13.04
N ALA A 361 0.46 22.38 13.44
CA ALA A 361 1.23 21.54 14.34
C ALA A 361 0.55 21.35 15.70
N ASP A 362 -0.08 22.39 16.25
CA ASP A 362 -0.89 22.31 17.46
C ASP A 362 -2.13 21.43 17.28
N GLN A 363 -2.88 21.61 16.18
CA GLN A 363 -4.07 20.80 15.89
C GLN A 363 -3.69 19.32 15.71
N ALA A 364 -2.62 19.05 14.97
CA ALA A 364 -2.10 17.71 14.74
C ALA A 364 -1.62 17.04 16.05
N PHE A 365 -0.90 17.79 16.91
CA PHE A 365 -0.52 17.29 18.23
C PHE A 365 -1.74 17.08 19.13
N HIS A 366 -2.74 17.97 19.09
CA HIS A 366 -3.97 17.84 19.88
C HIS A 366 -4.73 16.56 19.54
N TYR A 367 -4.95 16.26 18.25
CA TYR A 367 -5.67 15.05 17.82
C TYR A 367 -4.83 13.76 17.83
N TRP A 368 -3.50 13.87 17.96
CA TRP A 368 -2.66 12.74 18.35
C TRP A 368 -2.71 12.49 19.87
N ALA A 369 -2.56 13.53 20.70
CA ALA A 369 -2.41 13.43 22.16
C ALA A 369 -3.71 13.25 22.94
N THR A 370 -4.85 13.17 22.26
CA THR A 370 -6.19 13.10 22.86
C THR A 370 -6.89 11.86 22.36
N ASP A 371 -7.40 11.05 23.27
CA ASP A 371 -8.32 9.98 22.91
C ASP A 371 -9.67 10.55 22.44
N ALA A 372 -10.06 10.17 21.23
CA ALA A 372 -11.30 10.57 20.60
C ALA A 372 -12.50 9.71 21.00
N ARG A 373 -12.31 8.53 21.59
CA ARG A 373 -13.40 7.61 21.98
C ARG A 373 -13.15 6.94 23.34
N PRO A 374 -13.12 7.70 24.45
CA PRO A 374 -12.94 7.17 25.81
C PRO A 374 -14.09 6.30 26.33
N ASP A 375 -15.08 6.01 25.48
CA ASP A 375 -16.18 5.09 25.71
C ASP A 375 -15.95 3.68 25.11
N ILE A 376 -14.81 3.42 24.46
CA ILE A 376 -14.36 2.10 23.99
C ILE A 376 -12.90 1.83 24.39
N ASP A 377 -12.46 0.57 24.32
CA ASP A 377 -11.13 0.15 24.83
C ASP A 377 -9.95 0.63 23.96
N ASP A 378 -8.85 1.11 24.55
CA ASP A 378 -7.62 1.51 23.85
C ASP A 378 -6.82 0.34 23.26
N ASN A 379 -7.28 -0.18 22.11
CA ASN A 379 -6.69 -1.34 21.42
C ASN A 379 -5.96 -0.99 20.11
N ILE A 380 -5.66 0.29 19.82
CA ILE A 380 -4.82 0.62 18.65
C ILE A 380 -3.41 0.08 18.87
N LYS A 381 -2.84 -0.50 17.81
CA LYS A 381 -1.50 -1.08 17.86
C LYS A 381 -0.45 0.02 17.69
N PRO A 382 0.52 0.16 18.61
CA PRO A 382 1.69 1.00 18.40
C PRO A 382 2.47 0.63 17.13
N TYR A 383 2.86 1.63 16.36
CA TYR A 383 3.68 1.50 15.16
C TYR A 383 5.11 1.98 15.44
N ILE A 384 6.00 1.05 15.81
CA ILE A 384 7.39 1.33 16.21
C ILE A 384 8.39 0.73 15.19
N PRO A 385 8.57 1.34 14.00
CA PRO A 385 9.54 0.86 13.00
C PRO A 385 11.00 1.19 13.34
N TYR A 386 11.25 2.14 14.26
CA TYR A 386 12.59 2.49 14.76
C TYR A 386 12.69 2.19 16.27
N PRO A 387 12.73 0.91 16.67
CA PRO A 387 12.84 0.53 18.07
C PRO A 387 14.20 0.93 18.67
N ASP A 388 14.17 1.38 19.92
CA ASP A 388 15.34 1.67 20.75
C ASP A 388 15.08 1.16 22.18
N GLN A 389 15.26 -0.16 22.34
CA GLN A 389 15.11 -0.85 23.62
C GLN A 389 16.12 -0.39 24.69
N ALA A 390 17.22 0.26 24.28
CA ALA A 390 18.21 0.82 25.21
C ALA A 390 17.75 2.17 25.78
N ASN A 391 16.92 2.91 25.05
CA ASN A 391 16.31 4.16 25.51
C ASN A 391 14.80 4.23 25.20
N PRO A 392 13.94 3.57 26.01
CA PRO A 392 12.49 3.56 25.80
C PRO A 392 11.82 4.95 25.83
N SER A 393 12.48 5.97 26.37
CA SER A 393 11.99 7.35 26.31
C SER A 393 12.24 7.95 24.92
N ALA A 394 13.45 7.78 24.37
CA ALA A 394 13.77 8.20 23.01
C ALA A 394 12.99 7.39 21.96
N GLU A 395 12.75 6.08 22.18
CA GLU A 395 11.88 5.27 21.32
C GLU A 395 10.47 5.87 21.22
N TYR A 396 9.86 6.20 22.37
CA TYR A 396 8.50 6.73 22.45
C TYR A 396 8.37 8.15 21.86
N TRP A 397 9.39 9.00 22.05
CA TRP A 397 9.37 10.38 21.57
C TRP A 397 10.00 10.58 20.18
N ASN A 398 10.58 9.56 19.55
CA ASN A 398 10.99 9.61 18.15
C ASN A 398 9.75 9.73 17.25
N PRO A 399 9.52 10.83 16.51
CA PRO A 399 8.30 11.04 15.73
C PRO A 399 8.15 10.09 14.53
N ARG A 400 9.21 9.32 14.20
CA ARG A 400 9.14 8.21 13.24
C ARG A 400 8.40 6.98 13.78
N ASN A 401 8.20 6.93 15.11
CA ASN A 401 7.42 5.94 15.83
C ASN A 401 6.10 6.56 16.28
N ASP A 402 5.04 5.75 16.33
CA ASP A 402 3.77 6.12 16.91
C ASP A 402 3.42 5.16 18.06
N PRO A 403 3.57 5.59 19.32
CA PRO A 403 3.32 4.74 20.46
C PRO A 403 1.87 4.73 20.94
N ALA A 404 0.98 5.49 20.32
CA ALA A 404 -0.39 5.70 20.80
C ALA A 404 -1.26 4.43 20.68
N THR A 405 -1.89 4.04 21.78
CA THR A 405 -2.85 2.91 21.85
C THR A 405 -4.31 3.33 21.79
N TRP A 406 -4.57 4.63 21.95
CA TRP A 406 -5.89 5.24 22.02
C TRP A 406 -6.39 5.73 20.66
N GLN A 407 -7.68 6.05 20.54
CA GLN A 407 -8.26 6.49 19.27
C GLN A 407 -7.80 7.91 18.90
N HIS A 408 -6.84 7.99 17.98
CA HIS A 408 -6.16 9.22 17.59
C HIS A 408 -6.09 9.41 16.06
N MET A 409 -5.60 10.57 15.62
CA MET A 409 -5.46 10.92 14.20
C MET A 409 -4.00 11.15 13.79
N VAL A 410 -3.52 10.35 12.83
CA VAL A 410 -2.20 10.53 12.18
C VAL A 410 -2.36 11.35 10.90
N THR A 411 -1.63 12.46 10.75
CA THR A 411 -1.79 13.37 9.59
C THR A 411 -0.62 13.30 8.62
N TYR A 412 -0.91 12.97 7.37
CA TYR A 412 0.00 13.15 6.24
C TYR A 412 -0.31 14.47 5.53
N THR A 413 0.71 15.30 5.35
CA THR A 413 0.59 16.61 4.71
C THR A 413 1.29 16.61 3.34
N LEU A 414 0.62 17.14 2.32
CA LEU A 414 1.11 17.20 0.95
C LEU A 414 1.05 18.64 0.45
N GLY A 415 2.22 19.27 0.35
CA GLY A 415 2.41 20.62 -0.16
C GLY A 415 2.84 20.63 -1.63
N LEU A 416 2.26 21.52 -2.44
CA LEU A 416 2.63 21.66 -3.84
C LEU A 416 3.56 22.87 -4.09
N GLY A 417 4.73 22.63 -4.68
CA GLY A 417 5.71 23.66 -5.05
C GLY A 417 6.41 24.36 -3.88
N LEU A 418 6.68 23.64 -2.77
CA LEU A 418 7.18 24.25 -1.53
C LEU A 418 8.70 24.15 -1.35
N THR A 419 9.41 23.33 -2.14
CA THR A 419 10.84 23.05 -1.90
C THR A 419 11.70 24.31 -1.98
N THR A 420 11.37 25.24 -2.88
CA THR A 420 12.07 26.55 -3.00
C THR A 420 11.79 27.50 -1.84
N SER A 421 10.73 27.27 -1.06
CA SER A 421 10.37 28.06 0.13
C SER A 421 11.01 27.48 1.40
N LEU A 422 11.19 26.16 1.46
CA LEU A 422 11.74 25.39 2.58
C LEU A 422 13.28 25.44 2.61
N THR A 423 13.83 26.63 2.86
CA THR A 423 15.27 26.92 2.81
C THR A 423 15.95 26.94 4.18
N SER A 424 15.22 27.23 5.26
CA SER A 424 15.75 27.27 6.62
C SER A 424 14.60 27.12 7.64
N PRO A 425 14.36 25.92 8.22
CA PRO A 425 15.09 24.66 8.01
C PRO A 425 15.06 24.18 6.55
N LYS A 426 16.19 23.71 6.03
CA LYS A 426 16.28 23.25 4.64
C LYS A 426 15.55 21.91 4.44
N TRP A 427 14.69 21.83 3.43
CA TRP A 427 14.10 20.56 2.97
C TRP A 427 15.09 19.80 2.05
N GLU A 428 15.24 18.50 2.27
CA GLU A 428 16.09 17.61 1.46
C GLU A 428 15.35 16.38 0.93
N GLY A 429 14.02 16.47 0.78
CA GLY A 429 13.18 15.46 0.12
C GLY A 429 12.55 14.43 1.05
N SER A 430 12.75 14.50 2.37
CA SER A 430 12.13 13.60 3.35
C SER A 430 11.84 14.29 4.69
N THR A 431 10.72 13.90 5.32
CA THR A 431 10.22 14.42 6.61
C THR A 431 11.29 14.50 7.70
N TYR A 432 12.29 13.63 7.66
CA TYR A 432 13.30 13.51 8.70
C TYR A 432 14.72 13.63 8.14
N SER A 433 14.94 14.64 7.29
CA SER A 433 16.21 14.95 6.63
C SER A 433 16.48 16.47 6.60
N GLY A 434 17.71 16.86 6.25
CA GLY A 434 18.10 18.26 6.13
C GLY A 434 17.99 19.02 7.46
N GLY A 435 17.29 20.15 7.46
CA GLY A 435 17.14 21.01 8.63
C GLY A 435 16.39 20.36 9.82
N TYR A 436 15.70 19.23 9.61
CA TYR A 436 15.05 18.49 10.69
C TYR A 436 16.05 18.01 11.76
N ASP A 437 17.25 17.56 11.37
CA ASP A 437 18.21 17.01 12.34
C ASP A 437 18.75 18.08 13.31
N GLU A 438 18.80 19.34 12.85
CA GLU A 438 19.12 20.50 13.68
C GLU A 438 17.96 20.87 14.63
N ILE A 439 16.70 20.71 14.20
CA ILE A 439 15.52 20.91 15.05
C ILE A 439 15.42 19.81 16.11
N ALA A 440 15.57 18.55 15.73
CA ALA A 440 15.57 17.41 16.64
C ALA A 440 16.65 17.57 17.73
N ALA A 441 17.85 18.02 17.34
CA ALA A 441 18.94 18.34 18.25
C ALA A 441 18.77 19.65 19.05
N GLY A 442 17.68 20.41 18.85
CA GLY A 442 17.42 21.67 19.54
C GLY A 442 18.35 22.83 19.15
N ARG A 443 19.05 22.72 18.02
CA ARG A 443 19.96 23.74 17.46
C ARG A 443 19.25 24.71 16.52
N LEU A 444 18.10 24.31 15.96
CA LEU A 444 17.13 25.17 15.30
C LEU A 444 15.74 25.02 15.94
N SER A 445 14.87 26.00 15.68
CA SER A 445 13.45 25.96 16.03
C SER A 445 12.60 26.00 14.76
N TRP A 446 11.37 25.51 14.82
CA TRP A 446 10.39 25.70 13.76
C TRP A 446 10.11 27.20 13.53
N PRO A 447 10.05 27.69 12.28
CA PRO A 447 9.68 29.07 11.99
C PRO A 447 8.21 29.33 12.34
N ASN A 448 7.94 30.30 13.23
CA ASN A 448 6.59 30.64 13.68
C ASN A 448 5.61 30.82 12.51
N ALA A 449 4.56 30.01 12.48
CA ALA A 449 3.45 30.13 11.54
C ALA A 449 2.45 31.20 12.01
N SER A 450 1.77 31.85 11.07
CA SER A 450 0.71 32.83 11.37
C SER A 450 -0.16 33.13 10.15
N ASN A 451 -1.31 33.78 10.34
CA ASN A 451 -2.26 34.10 9.27
C ASN A 451 -1.59 34.71 8.02
N ASN A 452 -1.73 34.06 6.85
CA ASN A 452 -1.18 34.49 5.56
C ASN A 452 0.35 34.69 5.55
N HIS A 453 1.10 33.95 6.37
CA HIS A 453 2.56 34.09 6.47
C HIS A 453 3.32 33.05 5.64
N SER A 454 4.48 33.43 5.09
CA SER A 454 5.33 32.55 4.28
C SER A 454 5.87 31.33 5.05
N ASN A 455 5.86 31.37 6.38
CA ASN A 455 6.30 30.26 7.23
C ASN A 455 5.29 29.11 7.30
N ASN A 456 4.07 29.28 6.82
CA ASN A 456 3.00 28.26 6.97
C ASN A 456 3.33 26.96 6.20
N VAL A 457 4.29 27.01 5.27
CA VAL A 457 4.88 25.82 4.63
C VAL A 457 5.63 24.91 5.62
N TYR A 458 6.25 25.49 6.66
CA TYR A 458 6.94 24.73 7.72
C TYR A 458 5.94 24.13 8.71
N ASP A 459 4.80 24.80 8.92
CA ASP A 459 3.69 24.29 9.77
C ASP A 459 3.10 22.98 9.22
N LEU A 460 3.05 22.82 7.89
CA LEU A 460 2.67 21.53 7.28
C LEU A 460 3.66 20.42 7.58
N TRP A 461 4.95 20.72 7.57
CA TRP A 461 6.01 19.77 7.92
C TRP A 461 5.95 19.41 9.41
N HIS A 462 5.82 20.43 10.25
CA HIS A 462 5.72 20.31 11.70
C HIS A 462 4.44 19.55 12.12
N ALA A 463 3.29 19.76 11.46
CA ALA A 463 2.06 19.01 11.69
C ALA A 463 2.16 17.51 11.38
N ALA A 464 2.90 17.13 10.33
CA ALA A 464 3.20 15.72 10.08
C ALA A 464 4.02 15.11 11.22
N VAL A 465 5.09 15.79 11.65
CA VAL A 465 5.94 15.39 12.78
C VAL A 465 5.12 15.27 14.08
N ASN A 466 4.26 16.27 14.37
CA ASN A 466 3.44 16.33 15.57
C ASN A 466 2.34 15.27 15.64
N SER A 467 1.91 14.70 14.51
CA SER A 467 0.95 13.60 14.46
C SER A 467 1.54 12.26 14.00
N ARG A 468 2.88 12.15 13.92
CA ARG A 468 3.62 10.92 13.56
C ARG A 468 3.30 10.42 12.15
N GLY A 469 2.78 11.31 11.31
CA GLY A 469 2.63 11.12 9.87
C GLY A 469 3.90 11.56 9.13
N GLU A 470 3.75 11.90 7.86
CA GLU A 470 4.85 12.42 7.05
C GLU A 470 4.43 13.55 6.12
N PHE A 471 5.38 14.44 5.85
CA PHE A 471 5.23 15.58 4.97
C PHE A 471 5.87 15.29 3.62
N PHE A 472 5.20 15.76 2.58
CA PHE A 472 5.62 15.64 1.19
C PHE A 472 5.57 17.02 0.55
N SER A 473 6.69 17.44 -0.06
CA SER A 473 6.70 18.54 -1.01
C SER A 473 6.78 17.95 -2.42
N ALA A 474 5.77 18.22 -3.24
CA ALA A 474 5.72 17.85 -4.65
C ALA A 474 5.83 19.10 -5.51
N ASP A 475 6.96 19.30 -6.18
CA ASP A 475 7.16 20.49 -7.01
C ASP A 475 6.53 20.33 -8.40
N SER A 476 6.42 19.10 -8.91
CA SER A 476 5.84 18.78 -10.21
C SER A 476 4.57 17.90 -10.12
N PRO A 477 3.71 17.89 -11.16
CA PRO A 477 2.48 17.08 -11.15
C PRO A 477 2.71 15.55 -11.09
N ASP A 478 3.86 15.05 -11.55
CA ASP A 478 4.23 13.63 -11.42
C ASP A 478 4.75 13.28 -10.02
N GLN A 479 5.50 14.18 -9.36
CA GLN A 479 5.83 14.04 -7.94
C GLN A 479 4.56 14.04 -7.07
N LEU A 480 3.53 14.79 -7.46
CA LEU A 480 2.25 14.80 -6.75
C LEU A 480 1.53 13.43 -6.84
N VAL A 481 1.58 12.77 -8.01
CA VAL A 481 1.10 11.39 -8.18
C VAL A 481 1.89 10.43 -7.27
N ALA A 482 3.22 10.53 -7.27
CA ALA A 482 4.08 9.69 -6.45
C ALA A 482 3.82 9.89 -4.95
N ALA A 483 3.70 11.14 -4.49
CA ALA A 483 3.45 11.45 -3.09
C ALA A 483 2.11 10.91 -2.58
N PHE A 484 1.01 11.03 -3.34
CA PHE A 484 -0.25 10.38 -2.97
C PHE A 484 -0.11 8.85 -2.94
N GLN A 485 0.59 8.23 -3.90
CA GLN A 485 0.84 6.79 -3.90
C GLN A 485 1.66 6.36 -2.68
N ASP A 486 2.68 7.12 -2.30
CA ASP A 486 3.51 6.85 -1.13
C ASP A 486 2.74 7.03 0.18
N ILE A 487 1.90 8.05 0.33
CA ILE A 487 1.00 8.21 1.48
C ILE A 487 0.10 6.96 1.61
N LEU A 488 -0.54 6.52 0.53
CA LEU A 488 -1.39 5.33 0.54
C LEU A 488 -0.59 4.05 0.83
N ASN A 489 0.63 3.92 0.30
CA ASN A 489 1.55 2.82 0.61
C ASN A 489 1.98 2.80 2.09
N ARG A 490 2.19 3.97 2.70
CA ARG A 490 2.59 4.12 4.11
C ARG A 490 1.43 3.81 5.06
N ILE A 491 0.23 4.33 4.80
CA ILE A 491 -1.00 3.94 5.51
C ILE A 491 -1.21 2.42 5.39
N SER A 492 -1.01 1.87 4.19
CA SER A 492 -1.07 0.43 3.94
C SER A 492 -0.03 -0.36 4.73
N GLY A 493 1.17 0.19 4.92
CA GLY A 493 2.25 -0.43 5.71
C GLY A 493 2.10 -0.28 7.23
N LYS A 494 1.36 0.74 7.70
CA LYS A 494 1.09 0.95 9.12
C LYS A 494 -0.05 0.06 9.64
N ASP A 495 -1.20 0.02 8.95
CA ASP A 495 -2.47 -0.47 9.55
C ASP A 495 -3.32 -1.44 8.71
N LEU A 496 -2.92 -1.85 7.51
CA LEU A 496 -3.69 -2.89 6.83
C LEU A 496 -3.46 -4.26 7.46
N PRO A 497 -4.50 -4.99 7.91
CA PRO A 497 -4.41 -6.45 7.91
C PRO A 497 -4.10 -6.85 6.47
N ALA A 498 -3.05 -7.66 6.26
CA ALA A 498 -2.50 -7.70 4.92
C ALA A 498 -3.52 -8.13 3.85
N SER A 499 -3.53 -7.34 2.80
CA SER A 499 -4.13 -7.64 1.50
C SER A 499 -3.35 -6.82 0.49
N ARG A 500 -2.03 -7.04 0.48
CA ARG A 500 -1.28 -6.93 -0.76
C ARG A 500 -1.63 -8.18 -1.56
N PRO A 501 -2.55 -8.13 -2.53
CA PRO A 501 -2.65 -9.23 -3.47
C PRO A 501 -1.29 -9.39 -4.15
N ALA A 502 -0.74 -10.59 -4.10
CA ALA A 502 0.40 -10.89 -4.95
C ALA A 502 -0.14 -11.02 -6.38
N ILE A 503 0.06 -9.98 -7.18
CA ILE A 503 -0.39 -9.95 -8.58
C ILE A 503 0.71 -10.56 -9.44
N SER A 504 0.47 -11.73 -10.02
CA SER A 504 1.27 -12.24 -11.13
C SER A 504 0.50 -12.10 -12.44
N SER A 505 1.22 -11.78 -13.52
CA SER A 505 0.62 -11.60 -14.84
C SER A 505 1.10 -12.66 -15.81
N SER A 506 0.21 -13.13 -16.67
CA SER A 506 0.51 -14.07 -17.75
C SER A 506 -0.04 -13.57 -19.07
N LEU A 507 0.58 -14.01 -20.16
CA LEU A 507 0.11 -13.79 -21.54
C LEU A 507 -0.33 -15.14 -22.09
N GLN A 508 -1.50 -15.17 -22.71
CA GLN A 508 -1.99 -16.32 -23.46
C GLN A 508 -2.52 -15.81 -24.81
N GLU A 509 -2.08 -16.47 -25.87
CA GLU A 509 -2.57 -16.27 -27.24
C GLU A 509 -3.99 -16.82 -27.36
N ASP A 510 -4.83 -16.21 -28.20
CA ASP A 510 -6.09 -16.83 -28.62
C ASP A 510 -5.85 -18.03 -29.55
N ASP A 511 -6.90 -18.85 -29.77
CA ASP A 511 -6.81 -20.08 -30.58
C ASP A 511 -6.41 -19.83 -32.05
N THR A 512 -6.45 -18.57 -32.49
CA THR A 512 -6.00 -18.13 -33.83
C THR A 512 -4.56 -17.61 -33.87
N GLY A 513 -3.93 -17.36 -32.72
CA GLY A 513 -2.58 -16.79 -32.60
C GLY A 513 -2.47 -15.28 -32.88
N ASP A 514 -3.58 -14.62 -33.22
CA ASP A 514 -3.62 -13.22 -33.67
C ASP A 514 -3.78 -12.21 -32.51
N LYS A 515 -4.24 -12.64 -31.33
CA LYS A 515 -4.39 -11.76 -30.16
C LYS A 515 -3.74 -12.31 -28.91
N LEU A 516 -2.99 -11.44 -28.23
CA LEU A 516 -2.45 -11.68 -26.89
C LEU A 516 -3.43 -11.16 -25.83
N THR A 517 -4.09 -12.06 -25.12
CA THR A 517 -4.88 -11.71 -23.93
C THR A 517 -3.97 -11.73 -22.70
N ARG A 518 -3.98 -10.64 -21.93
CA ARG A 518 -3.28 -10.56 -20.65
C ARG A 518 -4.20 -11.11 -19.56
N PHE A 519 -3.64 -11.82 -18.60
CA PHE A 519 -4.36 -12.28 -17.42
C PHE A 519 -3.58 -11.91 -16.16
N ALA A 520 -4.29 -11.58 -15.09
CA ALA A 520 -3.73 -11.33 -13.77
C ALA A 520 -4.28 -12.37 -12.78
N TYR A 521 -3.40 -12.96 -11.99
CA TYR A 521 -3.75 -13.79 -10.83
C TYR A 521 -3.52 -12.97 -9.58
N GLN A 522 -4.50 -12.99 -8.67
CA GLN A 522 -4.49 -12.22 -7.43
C GLN A 522 -4.80 -13.15 -6.26
N THR A 523 -3.95 -13.13 -5.26
CA THR A 523 -4.14 -13.83 -3.99
C THR A 523 -4.85 -12.94 -2.97
N SER A 524 -5.49 -13.55 -1.97
CA SER A 524 -6.02 -12.83 -0.81
C SER A 524 -6.08 -13.74 0.41
N PHE A 525 -6.29 -13.12 1.58
CA PHE A 525 -6.71 -13.80 2.78
C PHE A 525 -7.71 -12.98 3.60
N ALA A 526 -8.43 -13.67 4.49
CA ALA A 526 -9.44 -13.08 5.39
C ALA A 526 -9.29 -13.63 6.82
N SER A 527 -8.69 -12.82 7.69
CA SER A 527 -8.46 -13.13 9.11
C SER A 527 -9.75 -13.21 9.93
N ASP A 528 -10.75 -12.42 9.53
CA ASP A 528 -12.11 -12.36 10.07
C ASP A 528 -12.99 -13.53 9.60
N LYS A 529 -12.52 -14.32 8.62
CA LYS A 529 -13.22 -15.48 8.04
C LYS A 529 -12.43 -16.77 8.27
N ASN A 530 -11.98 -16.99 9.50
CA ASN A 530 -11.30 -18.22 9.94
C ASN A 530 -10.13 -18.62 9.02
N TRP A 531 -9.33 -17.66 8.59
CA TRP A 531 -8.15 -17.89 7.74
C TRP A 531 -8.50 -18.50 6.37
N ALA A 532 -9.57 -17.98 5.75
CA ALA A 532 -9.89 -18.28 4.35
C ALA A 532 -8.95 -17.53 3.40
N GLY A 533 -8.58 -18.16 2.29
CA GLY A 533 -7.88 -17.52 1.17
C GLY A 533 -8.58 -17.72 -0.16
N ASP A 534 -8.17 -16.92 -1.15
CA ASP A 534 -8.65 -17.06 -2.53
C ASP A 534 -7.50 -16.80 -3.51
N LEU A 535 -7.57 -17.49 -4.65
CA LEU A 535 -6.85 -17.18 -5.86
C LEU A 535 -7.88 -16.79 -6.91
N THR A 536 -7.88 -15.53 -7.34
CA THR A 536 -8.77 -15.03 -8.39
C THR A 536 -7.97 -14.81 -9.68
N ARG A 537 -8.50 -15.28 -10.82
CA ARG A 537 -8.00 -14.92 -12.17
C ARG A 537 -8.86 -13.81 -12.77
N TYR A 538 -8.21 -12.82 -13.36
CA TYR A 538 -8.81 -11.77 -14.17
C TYR A 538 -8.30 -11.83 -15.60
N SER A 539 -9.17 -11.57 -16.59
CA SER A 539 -8.72 -11.16 -17.93
C SER A 539 -8.52 -9.65 -17.96
N LEU A 540 -7.45 -9.21 -18.59
CA LEU A 540 -7.13 -7.82 -18.89
C LEU A 540 -7.24 -7.63 -20.40
N THR A 541 -8.42 -7.24 -20.88
CA THR A 541 -8.71 -7.00 -22.29
C THR A 541 -8.67 -5.51 -22.59
N THR A 542 -8.18 -5.13 -23.77
CA THR A 542 -8.25 -3.73 -24.22
C THR A 542 -9.48 -3.56 -25.10
N GLN A 543 -10.57 -3.06 -24.54
CA GLN A 543 -11.78 -2.69 -25.29
C GLN A 543 -11.83 -1.18 -25.43
N ASP A 544 -11.98 -0.67 -26.66
CA ASP A 544 -12.09 0.76 -26.97
C ASP A 544 -11.01 1.67 -26.34
N LYS A 545 -9.78 1.12 -26.20
CA LYS A 545 -8.59 1.72 -25.56
C LYS A 545 -8.65 1.82 -24.02
N ALA A 546 -9.64 1.21 -23.38
CA ALA A 546 -9.67 0.98 -21.93
C ALA A 546 -9.23 -0.46 -21.60
N THR A 547 -8.44 -0.63 -20.53
CA THR A 547 -8.14 -1.97 -19.99
C THR A 547 -9.28 -2.40 -19.08
N VAL A 548 -10.15 -3.30 -19.57
CA VAL A 548 -11.21 -3.91 -18.79
C VAL A 548 -10.62 -5.07 -18.00
N GLN A 549 -10.76 -5.03 -16.67
CA GLN A 549 -10.39 -6.12 -15.77
C GLN A 549 -11.65 -6.92 -15.41
N THR A 550 -11.84 -8.08 -16.04
CA THR A 550 -12.99 -8.96 -15.78
C THR A 550 -12.56 -10.10 -14.87
N LYS A 551 -13.21 -10.29 -13.71
CA LYS A 551 -13.02 -11.49 -12.89
C LYS A 551 -13.57 -12.69 -13.65
N LEU A 552 -12.71 -13.69 -13.89
CA LEU A 552 -13.09 -14.92 -14.58
C LEU A 552 -13.56 -15.98 -13.56
N TRP A 553 -12.77 -16.20 -12.52
CA TRP A 553 -13.05 -17.21 -11.50
C TRP A 553 -12.40 -16.90 -10.14
N SER A 554 -12.81 -17.65 -9.13
CA SER A 554 -12.26 -17.70 -7.77
C SER A 554 -12.04 -19.17 -7.41
N ALA A 555 -10.80 -19.54 -7.11
CA ALA A 555 -10.45 -20.89 -6.69
C ALA A 555 -11.16 -21.26 -5.38
N GLN A 556 -11.32 -20.30 -4.47
CA GLN A 556 -12.11 -20.47 -3.24
C GLN A 556 -13.55 -20.89 -3.57
N SER A 557 -14.21 -20.15 -4.46
CA SER A 557 -15.61 -20.40 -4.83
C SER A 557 -15.80 -21.75 -5.54
N ILE A 558 -14.83 -22.17 -6.36
CA ILE A 558 -14.85 -23.45 -7.07
C ILE A 558 -14.62 -24.61 -6.09
N LEU A 559 -13.63 -24.50 -5.19
CA LEU A 559 -13.35 -25.52 -4.18
C LEU A 559 -14.51 -25.68 -3.20
N ASP A 560 -15.06 -24.58 -2.69
CA ASP A 560 -16.20 -24.59 -1.75
C ASP A 560 -17.48 -25.18 -2.35
N ALA A 561 -17.64 -25.11 -3.67
CA ALA A 561 -18.76 -25.70 -4.41
C ALA A 561 -18.57 -27.19 -4.77
N MET A 562 -17.40 -27.80 -4.48
CA MET A 562 -17.17 -29.20 -4.83
C MET A 562 -18.09 -30.16 -4.04
N PRO A 563 -18.67 -31.20 -4.69
CA PRO A 563 -19.47 -32.22 -4.02
C PRO A 563 -18.74 -32.85 -2.82
N ASN A 564 -19.52 -33.25 -1.81
CA ASN A 564 -19.01 -33.86 -0.58
C ASN A 564 -17.94 -33.02 0.16
N GLY A 565 -17.95 -31.69 -0.03
CA GLY A 565 -16.94 -30.80 0.53
C GLY A 565 -15.54 -31.04 -0.03
N GLY A 566 -15.39 -31.29 -1.34
CA GLY A 566 -14.07 -31.50 -1.95
C GLY A 566 -13.49 -32.90 -1.79
N ALA A 567 -14.28 -33.89 -1.36
CA ALA A 567 -13.88 -35.29 -1.42
C ALA A 567 -13.73 -35.74 -2.89
N GLY A 568 -12.48 -35.73 -3.38
CA GLY A 568 -12.12 -35.98 -4.78
C GLY A 568 -10.83 -35.26 -5.22
N ARG A 569 -10.36 -34.28 -4.43
CA ARG A 569 -9.11 -33.54 -4.66
C ARG A 569 -7.87 -34.45 -4.71
N LYS A 570 -6.99 -34.20 -5.69
CA LYS A 570 -5.74 -34.95 -5.89
C LYS A 570 -4.59 -34.38 -5.03
N ILE A 571 -4.60 -34.75 -3.75
CA ILE A 571 -3.63 -34.28 -2.76
C ILE A 571 -2.53 -35.32 -2.58
N MET A 572 -1.29 -34.91 -2.83
CA MET A 572 -0.10 -35.75 -2.85
C MET A 572 0.85 -35.38 -1.69
N MET A 573 1.72 -36.31 -1.33
CA MET A 573 2.82 -36.10 -0.37
C MET A 573 4.02 -36.96 -0.75
N ALA A 574 5.17 -36.71 -0.14
CA ALA A 574 6.39 -37.50 -0.38
C ALA A 574 6.17 -39.00 -0.07
N GLY A 575 6.73 -39.87 -0.92
CA GLY A 575 6.63 -41.32 -0.83
C GLY A 575 7.88 -42.03 -1.32
N SER A 576 7.98 -43.32 -1.01
CA SER A 576 9.10 -44.20 -1.36
C SER A 576 8.93 -44.95 -2.69
N GLY A 577 7.86 -44.66 -3.45
CA GLY A 577 7.62 -45.25 -4.78
C GLY A 577 8.45 -44.58 -5.88
N THR A 578 8.42 -45.14 -7.09
CA THR A 578 9.20 -44.70 -8.26
C THR A 578 8.98 -43.24 -8.70
N SER A 579 7.85 -42.65 -8.35
CA SER A 579 7.53 -41.23 -8.60
C SER A 579 7.98 -40.27 -7.49
N GLY A 580 8.49 -40.78 -6.36
CA GLY A 580 8.73 -40.00 -5.14
C GLY A 580 7.46 -39.50 -4.43
N LEU A 581 6.26 -39.84 -4.93
CA LEU A 581 4.98 -39.32 -4.46
C LEU A 581 3.98 -40.44 -4.13
N LYS A 582 3.13 -40.21 -3.12
CA LYS A 582 1.95 -41.02 -2.78
C LYS A 582 0.78 -40.12 -2.40
N GLU A 583 -0.45 -40.64 -2.48
CA GLU A 583 -1.64 -39.86 -2.15
C GLU A 583 -1.78 -39.65 -0.63
N PHE A 584 -2.27 -38.48 -0.22
CA PHE A 584 -2.56 -38.14 1.17
C PHE A 584 -3.87 -38.78 1.62
N THR A 585 -3.85 -40.07 1.96
CA THR A 585 -4.98 -40.81 2.54
C THR A 585 -4.54 -41.49 3.84
N TRP A 586 -5.47 -41.73 4.78
CA TRP A 586 -5.14 -42.27 6.12
C TRP A 586 -4.36 -43.59 6.07
N GLY A 587 -4.75 -44.50 5.17
CA GLY A 587 -4.04 -45.78 4.94
C GLY A 587 -2.69 -45.65 4.23
N SER A 588 -2.39 -44.50 3.60
CA SER A 588 -1.11 -44.22 2.94
C SER A 588 -0.11 -43.50 3.86
N LEU A 589 -0.52 -43.08 5.06
CA LEU A 589 0.33 -42.44 6.05
C LEU A 589 1.26 -43.47 6.71
N SER A 590 2.48 -43.06 7.08
CA SER A 590 3.31 -43.86 7.98
C SER A 590 2.72 -43.87 9.40
N ALA A 591 3.12 -44.83 10.24
CA ALA A 591 2.72 -44.87 11.64
C ALA A 591 3.05 -43.57 12.39
N ASP A 592 4.13 -42.86 11.99
CA ASP A 592 4.54 -41.59 12.59
C ASP A 592 3.62 -40.45 12.16
N GLN A 593 3.28 -40.37 10.87
CA GLN A 593 2.31 -39.41 10.33
C GLN A 593 0.90 -39.63 10.95
N GLN A 594 0.50 -40.88 11.16
CA GLN A 594 -0.75 -41.22 11.86
C GLN A 594 -0.72 -40.75 13.31
N ARG A 595 0.38 -40.97 14.06
CA ARG A 595 0.53 -40.44 15.44
C ARG A 595 0.51 -38.91 15.48
N GLN A 596 1.08 -38.23 14.48
CA GLN A 596 1.07 -36.76 14.41
C GLN A 596 -0.35 -36.19 14.20
N LEU A 597 -1.24 -36.89 13.49
CA LEU A 597 -2.63 -36.47 13.27
C LEU A 597 -3.61 -36.96 14.34
N ASN A 598 -3.27 -37.99 15.11
CA ASN A 598 -4.02 -38.48 16.28
C ASN A 598 -3.74 -37.63 17.54
N ARG A 599 -3.88 -36.31 17.45
CA ARG A 599 -3.68 -35.34 18.54
C ARG A 599 -4.77 -34.27 18.53
N ASP A 600 -5.39 -34.02 19.67
CA ASP A 600 -6.44 -33.01 19.85
C ASP A 600 -5.84 -31.62 20.12
N PRO A 601 -5.86 -30.69 19.14
CA PRO A 601 -5.26 -29.37 19.30
C PRO A 601 -6.05 -28.47 20.26
N ASP A 602 -7.36 -28.71 20.46
CA ASP A 602 -8.18 -27.96 21.44
C ASP A 602 -7.88 -28.43 22.88
N ARG A 603 -7.09 -29.51 23.07
CA ARG A 603 -6.74 -30.10 24.37
C ARG A 603 -5.23 -30.28 24.55
N ASN A 604 -4.43 -29.29 24.14
CA ASN A 604 -2.96 -29.28 24.29
C ASN A 604 -2.27 -30.50 23.65
N ASP A 605 -2.68 -30.86 22.43
CA ASP A 605 -2.10 -31.93 21.61
C ASP A 605 -2.18 -33.34 22.25
N VAL A 606 -3.12 -33.56 23.19
CA VAL A 606 -3.38 -34.87 23.81
C VAL A 606 -3.77 -35.90 22.75
N ALA A 607 -3.23 -37.12 22.84
CA ALA A 607 -3.46 -38.17 21.85
C ALA A 607 -4.94 -38.60 21.78
N ASP A 608 -5.44 -38.80 20.56
CA ASP A 608 -6.80 -39.26 20.27
C ASP A 608 -6.84 -40.32 19.16
N THR A 609 -8.05 -40.64 18.67
CA THR A 609 -8.29 -41.58 17.55
C THR A 609 -8.90 -40.89 16.33
N LYS A 610 -8.84 -39.56 16.25
CA LYS A 610 -9.55 -38.73 15.26
C LYS A 610 -8.71 -38.43 14.00
N GLY A 611 -7.51 -38.99 13.86
CA GLY A 611 -6.62 -38.72 12.74
C GLY A 611 -7.21 -39.02 11.36
N GLN A 612 -8.06 -40.05 11.22
CA GLN A 612 -8.76 -40.31 9.96
C GLN A 612 -9.78 -39.20 9.62
N ASP A 613 -10.55 -38.73 10.61
CA ASP A 613 -11.46 -37.58 10.46
C ASP A 613 -10.65 -36.32 10.10
N ARG A 614 -9.46 -36.11 10.71
CA ARG A 614 -8.57 -34.99 10.38
C ARG A 614 -8.03 -35.06 8.94
N VAL A 615 -7.67 -36.24 8.44
CA VAL A 615 -7.30 -36.40 7.02
C VAL A 615 -8.48 -36.07 6.11
N ALA A 616 -9.71 -36.50 6.43
CA ALA A 616 -10.89 -36.14 5.65
C ALA A 616 -11.10 -34.62 5.62
N PHE A 617 -11.07 -33.96 6.78
CA PHE A 617 -11.18 -32.50 6.91
C PHE A 617 -10.11 -31.75 6.10
N LEU A 618 -8.84 -32.14 6.23
CA LEU A 618 -7.71 -31.53 5.48
C LEU A 618 -7.86 -31.73 3.97
N ARG A 619 -8.41 -32.86 3.53
CA ARG A 619 -8.77 -33.09 2.12
C ARG A 619 -9.96 -32.24 1.66
N GLY A 620 -10.77 -31.75 2.59
CA GLY A 620 -11.84 -30.78 2.34
C GLY A 620 -13.13 -31.09 3.12
N ASP A 621 -13.34 -32.34 3.54
CA ASP A 621 -14.62 -32.84 4.06
C ASP A 621 -15.18 -31.95 5.17
N ARG A 622 -16.42 -31.50 4.98
CA ARG A 622 -17.13 -30.57 5.87
C ARG A 622 -18.12 -31.26 6.80
N SER A 623 -18.35 -32.57 6.64
CA SER A 623 -19.37 -33.34 7.37
C SER A 623 -19.18 -33.40 8.88
N LYS A 624 -17.94 -33.13 9.36
CA LYS A 624 -17.56 -33.14 10.78
C LYS A 624 -17.39 -31.74 11.40
N GLU A 625 -17.55 -30.68 10.62
CA GLU A 625 -17.52 -29.32 11.13
C GLU A 625 -18.62 -29.12 12.18
N ASN A 626 -18.30 -28.50 13.32
CA ASN A 626 -19.22 -28.24 14.44
C ASN A 626 -19.78 -29.47 15.19
N SER A 627 -19.61 -30.71 14.71
CA SER A 627 -20.16 -31.93 15.36
C SER A 627 -19.17 -32.73 16.20
N ASP A 628 -17.87 -32.72 15.83
CA ASP A 628 -16.85 -33.64 16.37
C ASP A 628 -15.61 -32.89 16.93
N ASN A 629 -15.83 -31.71 17.54
CA ASN A 629 -14.80 -30.75 17.98
C ASN A 629 -13.92 -30.17 16.84
N PHE A 630 -14.39 -30.18 15.59
CA PHE A 630 -13.67 -29.58 14.46
C PHE A 630 -14.22 -28.17 14.14
N ARG A 631 -13.34 -27.25 13.74
CA ARG A 631 -13.73 -25.88 13.36
C ARG A 631 -14.65 -25.83 12.15
N THR A 632 -15.56 -24.87 12.14
CA THR A 632 -16.30 -24.48 10.92
C THR A 632 -15.41 -23.60 10.04
N ARG A 633 -15.31 -23.94 8.76
CA ARG A 633 -14.54 -23.16 7.77
C ARG A 633 -15.43 -22.18 7.00
N ASN A 634 -14.85 -21.05 6.64
CA ASN A 634 -15.44 -20.16 5.63
C ASN A 634 -15.03 -20.53 4.20
N SER A 635 -13.89 -21.23 4.04
CA SER A 635 -13.32 -21.72 2.79
C SER A 635 -12.57 -23.03 3.03
N ILE A 636 -12.59 -23.94 2.04
CA ILE A 636 -11.70 -25.12 1.98
C ILE A 636 -10.24 -24.67 1.70
N LEU A 637 -10.05 -23.68 0.83
CA LEU A 637 -8.74 -23.09 0.53
C LEU A 637 -8.27 -22.19 1.67
N GLY A 638 -7.10 -22.49 2.22
CA GLY A 638 -6.44 -21.69 3.25
C GLY A 638 -6.00 -20.32 2.76
N ASP A 639 -5.72 -19.43 3.69
CA ASP A 639 -5.18 -18.11 3.45
C ASP A 639 -3.86 -18.15 2.66
N ILE A 640 -3.69 -17.15 1.78
CA ILE A 640 -2.49 -16.98 0.94
C ILE A 640 -1.87 -15.62 1.27
N ILE A 641 -0.90 -15.62 2.19
CA ILE A 641 -0.33 -14.38 2.75
C ILE A 641 0.88 -13.88 1.96
N ASN A 642 1.96 -14.66 1.88
CA ASN A 642 3.21 -14.21 1.24
C ASN A 642 3.57 -14.95 -0.07
N SER A 643 2.73 -15.89 -0.51
CA SER A 643 2.96 -16.64 -1.75
C SER A 643 2.40 -15.91 -2.97
N SER A 644 3.27 -15.57 -3.94
CA SER A 644 2.86 -15.11 -5.26
C SER A 644 2.53 -16.30 -6.18
N PRO A 645 1.50 -16.23 -7.04
CA PRO A 645 1.19 -17.33 -7.95
C PRO A 645 2.22 -17.45 -9.07
N ALA A 646 2.86 -18.63 -9.22
CA ALA A 646 3.79 -18.92 -10.29
C ALA A 646 3.09 -19.64 -11.46
N THR A 647 3.18 -19.10 -12.67
CA THR A 647 2.52 -19.69 -13.85
C THR A 647 3.50 -20.51 -14.68
N VAL A 648 3.08 -21.71 -15.11
CA VAL A 648 3.82 -22.61 -16.01
C VAL A 648 3.01 -22.80 -17.28
N GLY A 649 3.60 -22.52 -18.44
CA GLY A 649 2.96 -22.63 -19.75
C GLY A 649 3.96 -23.15 -20.78
N LYS A 650 4.34 -22.31 -21.75
CA LYS A 650 5.43 -22.58 -22.70
C LYS A 650 6.79 -22.72 -21.96
N ALA A 651 7.86 -23.04 -22.70
CA ALA A 651 9.22 -23.03 -22.16
C ALA A 651 9.66 -21.60 -21.78
N GLN A 652 10.54 -21.47 -20.79
CA GLN A 652 10.90 -20.21 -20.16
C GLN A 652 11.90 -19.37 -20.97
N TYR A 653 12.85 -20.03 -21.64
CA TYR A 653 13.99 -19.39 -22.28
C TYR A 653 13.85 -19.39 -23.81
N LEU A 654 14.61 -18.52 -24.47
CA LEU A 654 14.80 -18.57 -25.91
C LEU A 654 15.88 -19.61 -26.22
N THR A 655 15.65 -20.45 -27.23
CA THR A 655 16.53 -21.58 -27.57
C THR A 655 17.99 -21.19 -27.74
N TYR A 656 18.28 -20.05 -28.37
CA TYR A 656 19.65 -19.58 -28.58
C TYR A 656 20.37 -19.14 -27.29
N LEU A 657 19.64 -18.91 -26.20
CA LEU A 657 20.20 -18.60 -24.88
C LEU A 657 20.40 -19.86 -24.03
N ALA A 658 19.45 -20.81 -24.07
CA ALA A 658 19.52 -22.02 -23.24
C ALA A 658 20.37 -23.14 -23.86
N GLN A 659 20.33 -23.31 -25.18
CA GLN A 659 21.07 -24.37 -25.87
C GLN A 659 22.61 -24.31 -25.69
N PRO A 660 23.26 -23.13 -25.63
CA PRO A 660 24.69 -23.05 -25.34
C PRO A 660 25.08 -23.39 -23.90
N ILE A 661 24.14 -23.32 -22.94
CA ILE A 661 24.40 -23.64 -21.52
C ILE A 661 24.62 -25.15 -21.37
N GLU A 662 23.80 -25.96 -22.05
CA GLU A 662 23.83 -27.42 -21.95
C GLU A 662 23.94 -28.06 -23.34
N PRO A 663 25.15 -28.11 -23.94
CA PRO A 663 25.36 -28.64 -25.29
C PRO A 663 25.02 -30.13 -25.45
N SER A 664 24.90 -30.87 -24.34
CA SER A 664 24.51 -32.29 -24.33
C SER A 664 22.98 -32.50 -24.41
N GLY A 665 22.19 -31.48 -24.08
CA GLY A 665 20.74 -31.49 -24.20
C GLY A 665 20.23 -30.88 -25.50
N ASN A 666 18.93 -30.98 -25.76
CA ASN A 666 18.28 -30.27 -26.87
C ASN A 666 17.13 -29.40 -26.35
N TYR A 667 17.39 -28.11 -26.15
CA TYR A 667 16.38 -27.18 -25.66
C TYR A 667 15.33 -26.85 -26.72
N SER A 668 15.67 -26.94 -28.02
CA SER A 668 14.70 -26.70 -29.09
C SER A 668 13.55 -27.73 -29.05
N THR A 669 13.88 -29.01 -28.93
CA THR A 669 12.90 -30.10 -28.82
C THR A 669 12.07 -29.98 -27.54
N PHE A 670 12.70 -29.60 -26.42
CA PHE A 670 11.98 -29.31 -25.18
C PHE A 670 10.99 -28.15 -25.36
N ALA A 671 11.42 -27.03 -25.94
CA ALA A 671 10.59 -25.85 -26.14
C ALA A 671 9.40 -26.10 -27.07
N GLU A 672 9.59 -26.87 -28.15
CA GLU A 672 8.49 -27.31 -29.02
C GLU A 672 7.49 -28.19 -28.26
N ALA A 673 7.97 -29.16 -27.47
CA ALA A 673 7.09 -30.02 -26.65
C ALA A 673 6.27 -29.22 -25.61
N GLN A 674 6.82 -28.16 -25.04
CA GLN A 674 6.09 -27.31 -24.08
C GLN A 674 5.08 -26.35 -24.74
N LYS A 675 5.03 -26.20 -26.08
CA LYS A 675 3.99 -25.37 -26.73
C LYS A 675 2.58 -25.91 -26.47
N THR A 676 2.43 -27.23 -26.40
CA THR A 676 1.15 -27.91 -26.13
C THR A 676 0.97 -28.31 -24.66
N ARG A 677 1.83 -27.83 -23.76
CA ARG A 677 1.69 -28.11 -22.32
C ARG A 677 0.51 -27.33 -21.76
N ALA A 678 -0.45 -28.06 -21.18
CA ALA A 678 -1.60 -27.47 -20.50
C ALA A 678 -1.14 -26.50 -19.39
N PRO A 679 -1.48 -25.19 -19.45
CA PRO A 679 -0.97 -24.21 -18.50
C PRO A 679 -1.46 -24.45 -17.07
N ARG A 680 -0.63 -24.13 -16.09
CA ARG A 680 -0.94 -24.26 -14.65
C ARG A 680 -0.49 -23.02 -13.88
N VAL A 681 -1.19 -22.71 -12.80
CA VAL A 681 -0.79 -21.71 -11.81
C VAL A 681 -0.62 -22.36 -10.46
N TYR A 682 0.54 -22.16 -9.84
CA TYR A 682 0.91 -22.76 -8.57
C TYR A 682 1.02 -21.70 -7.47
N VAL A 683 0.52 -22.00 -6.29
CA VAL A 683 0.53 -21.07 -5.15
C VAL A 683 0.58 -21.86 -3.83
N GLY A 684 1.38 -21.41 -2.88
CA GLY A 684 1.38 -21.94 -1.53
C GLY A 684 0.24 -21.34 -0.68
N ALA A 685 -0.40 -22.16 0.15
CA ALA A 685 -1.43 -21.73 1.10
C ALA A 685 -1.16 -22.27 2.52
N ASN A 686 -1.77 -21.61 3.51
CA ASN A 686 -1.63 -21.97 4.92
C ASN A 686 -2.70 -22.98 5.41
N ASP A 687 -3.32 -23.73 4.49
CA ASP A 687 -4.03 -24.98 4.80
C ASP A 687 -3.11 -26.22 4.76
N GLY A 688 -1.81 -26.03 4.52
CA GLY A 688 -0.81 -27.10 4.49
C GLY A 688 -0.25 -27.42 3.11
N MET A 689 -0.74 -26.79 2.04
CA MET A 689 -0.53 -27.25 0.67
C MET A 689 0.11 -26.22 -0.28
N LEU A 690 0.92 -26.73 -1.21
CA LEU A 690 1.14 -26.08 -2.50
C LEU A 690 0.02 -26.56 -3.44
N HIS A 691 -0.77 -25.64 -3.97
CA HIS A 691 -1.85 -25.94 -4.93
C HIS A 691 -1.39 -25.69 -6.36
N GLY A 692 -1.94 -26.43 -7.32
CA GLY A 692 -1.76 -26.27 -8.75
C GLY A 692 -3.10 -26.25 -9.48
N PHE A 693 -3.55 -25.06 -9.88
CA PHE A 693 -4.81 -24.85 -10.60
C PHE A 693 -4.61 -24.82 -12.11
N ASP A 694 -5.64 -25.18 -12.87
CA ASP A 694 -5.69 -24.95 -14.31
C ASP A 694 -6.09 -23.51 -14.67
N THR A 695 -6.29 -23.27 -15.97
CA THR A 695 -6.72 -21.98 -16.52
C THR A 695 -8.12 -21.57 -16.10
N ASP A 696 -8.95 -22.49 -15.63
CA ASP A 696 -10.37 -22.29 -15.34
C ASP A 696 -10.66 -22.30 -13.83
N GLY A 697 -9.61 -22.46 -13.02
CA GLY A 697 -9.64 -22.36 -11.56
C GLY A 697 -9.87 -23.71 -10.87
N ASN A 698 -9.89 -24.82 -11.60
CA ASN A 698 -10.01 -26.14 -10.99
C ASN A 698 -8.67 -26.56 -10.37
N GLU A 699 -8.70 -27.08 -9.15
CA GLU A 699 -7.52 -27.65 -8.52
C GLU A 699 -7.17 -28.99 -9.20
N THR A 700 -6.01 -29.04 -9.86
CA THR A 700 -5.54 -30.25 -10.58
C THR A 700 -4.50 -31.05 -9.80
N PHE A 701 -3.91 -30.43 -8.78
CA PHE A 701 -2.85 -30.98 -7.95
C PHE A 701 -2.77 -30.19 -6.64
N ALA A 702 -2.49 -30.89 -5.54
CA ALA A 702 -1.99 -30.27 -4.32
C ALA A 702 -0.87 -31.13 -3.73
N PHE A 703 0.10 -30.50 -3.06
CA PHE A 703 1.22 -31.19 -2.41
C PHE A 703 1.38 -30.73 -0.96
N ILE A 704 1.47 -31.71 -0.04
CA ILE A 704 1.75 -31.49 1.38
C ILE A 704 3.23 -31.84 1.65
N PRO A 705 4.08 -30.85 1.96
CA PRO A 705 5.47 -31.09 2.33
C PRO A 705 5.59 -31.86 3.65
N SER A 706 6.49 -32.85 3.74
CA SER A 706 6.63 -33.69 4.94
C SER A 706 6.86 -32.89 6.24
N ALA A 707 7.53 -31.75 6.15
CA ALA A 707 7.87 -30.92 7.30
C ALA A 707 6.67 -30.16 7.93
N VAL A 708 5.49 -30.11 7.28
CA VAL A 708 4.30 -29.49 7.91
C VAL A 708 3.45 -30.48 8.73
N PHE A 709 3.67 -31.79 8.58
CA PHE A 709 2.85 -32.84 9.22
C PHE A 709 2.74 -32.72 10.74
N GLU A 710 3.80 -32.25 11.41
CA GLU A 710 3.83 -32.09 12.87
C GLU A 710 2.80 -31.07 13.39
N LYS A 711 2.26 -30.19 12.54
CA LYS A 711 1.23 -29.20 12.91
C LYS A 711 -0.06 -29.26 12.10
N LEU A 712 -0.17 -30.12 11.08
CA LEU A 712 -1.41 -30.25 10.28
C LEU A 712 -2.66 -30.52 11.13
N HIS A 713 -2.53 -31.20 12.27
CA HIS A 713 -3.66 -31.44 13.17
C HIS A 713 -4.25 -30.15 13.76
N LYS A 714 -3.45 -29.07 13.88
CA LYS A 714 -3.90 -27.78 14.42
C LYS A 714 -4.92 -27.08 13.53
N LEU A 715 -4.95 -27.38 12.22
CA LEU A 715 -5.94 -26.85 11.28
C LEU A 715 -7.38 -27.30 11.58
N THR A 716 -7.60 -28.30 12.45
CA THR A 716 -8.95 -28.71 12.85
C THR A 716 -9.44 -28.04 14.13
N ALA A 717 -8.57 -27.34 14.88
CA ALA A 717 -8.86 -26.75 16.19
C ALA A 717 -10.00 -25.71 16.10
N ARG A 718 -11.02 -25.78 16.95
CA ARG A 718 -12.10 -24.76 16.97
C ARG A 718 -11.57 -23.37 17.31
N GLY A 719 -10.50 -23.32 18.11
CA GLY A 719 -9.79 -22.09 18.40
C GLY A 719 -8.97 -21.50 17.24
N TYR A 720 -8.93 -22.13 16.05
CA TYR A 720 -8.15 -21.67 14.87
C TYR A 720 -8.78 -20.44 14.20
N GLN A 721 -8.73 -19.32 14.91
CA GLN A 721 -9.18 -17.99 14.52
C GLN A 721 -8.20 -16.95 15.10
N GLY A 722 -8.06 -15.79 14.46
CA GLY A 722 -7.17 -14.73 14.95
C GLY A 722 -5.77 -15.26 15.28
N GLY A 723 -5.27 -14.96 16.49
CA GLY A 723 -3.91 -15.29 16.92
C GLY A 723 -3.52 -16.78 16.94
N ALA A 724 -4.47 -17.71 16.81
CA ALA A 724 -4.18 -19.15 16.73
C ALA A 724 -3.65 -19.61 15.36
N HIS A 725 -3.53 -18.70 14.38
CA HIS A 725 -2.96 -18.97 13.06
C HIS A 725 -1.62 -19.70 13.12
N GLN A 726 -1.37 -20.54 12.13
CA GLN A 726 -0.08 -21.16 11.86
C GLN A 726 0.24 -21.00 10.37
N PHE A 727 1.46 -20.59 10.05
CA PHE A 727 1.94 -20.66 8.67
C PHE A 727 2.16 -22.12 8.25
N TYR A 728 2.01 -22.44 6.97
CA TYR A 728 2.38 -23.75 6.41
C TYR A 728 3.20 -23.60 5.14
N VAL A 729 2.57 -23.45 3.98
CA VAL A 729 3.26 -23.26 2.69
C VAL A 729 3.15 -21.80 2.28
N ASP A 730 3.84 -20.93 3.01
CA ASP A 730 3.72 -19.47 2.86
C ASP A 730 4.67 -18.87 1.80
N GLY A 731 5.64 -19.66 1.32
CA GLY A 731 6.59 -19.20 0.32
C GLY A 731 6.02 -19.17 -1.10
N SER A 732 6.28 -18.07 -1.82
CA SER A 732 6.09 -18.02 -3.27
C SER A 732 6.86 -19.16 -3.94
N PRO A 733 6.21 -20.04 -4.72
CA PRO A 733 6.93 -21.02 -5.54
C PRO A 733 7.75 -20.29 -6.60
N VAL A 734 8.92 -20.86 -6.93
CA VAL A 734 9.76 -20.43 -8.06
C VAL A 734 9.70 -21.52 -9.12
N VAL A 735 9.42 -21.14 -10.37
CA VAL A 735 9.40 -22.05 -11.51
C VAL A 735 10.52 -21.69 -12.48
N ALA A 736 11.25 -22.71 -12.95
CA ALA A 736 12.34 -22.51 -13.90
C ALA A 736 12.54 -23.74 -14.79
N ASP A 737 13.07 -23.54 -15.99
CA ASP A 737 13.61 -24.65 -16.78
C ASP A 737 15.04 -24.97 -16.32
N ALA A 738 15.31 -26.24 -16.06
CA ALA A 738 16.59 -26.74 -15.56
C ALA A 738 17.00 -28.03 -16.27
N PHE A 739 18.30 -28.27 -16.40
CA PHE A 739 18.85 -29.47 -17.00
C PHE A 739 19.44 -30.38 -15.92
N PHE A 740 18.97 -31.63 -15.85
CA PHE A 740 19.51 -32.66 -14.98
C PHE A 740 19.09 -34.05 -15.49
N GLY A 741 19.77 -35.11 -15.07
CA GLY A 741 19.47 -36.47 -15.53
C GLY A 741 19.63 -36.68 -17.05
N GLY A 742 20.33 -35.77 -17.74
CA GLY A 742 20.50 -35.79 -19.20
C GLY A 742 19.34 -35.17 -19.99
N ALA A 743 18.37 -34.51 -19.34
CA ALA A 743 17.23 -33.89 -20.00
C ALA A 743 16.87 -32.52 -19.43
N TRP A 744 16.15 -31.72 -20.23
CA TRP A 744 15.53 -30.48 -19.79
C TRP A 744 14.18 -30.76 -19.13
N HIS A 745 13.93 -30.09 -18.00
CA HIS A 745 12.73 -30.19 -17.20
C HIS A 745 12.28 -28.78 -16.78
N THR A 746 10.98 -28.55 -16.56
CA THR A 746 10.54 -27.40 -15.77
C THR A 746 10.41 -27.85 -14.32
N VAL A 747 11.20 -27.26 -13.43
CA VAL A 747 11.13 -27.48 -11.99
C VAL A 747 10.26 -26.42 -11.33
N LEU A 748 9.62 -26.80 -10.22
CA LEU A 748 9.02 -25.90 -9.26
C LEU A 748 9.71 -26.13 -7.92
N ILE A 749 10.16 -25.06 -7.28
CA ILE A 749 10.77 -25.09 -5.94
C ILE A 749 9.85 -24.33 -4.99
N GLY A 750 9.35 -25.01 -3.98
CA GLY A 750 8.53 -24.46 -2.91
C GLY A 750 9.34 -24.12 -1.66
N SER A 751 8.80 -23.25 -0.82
CA SER A 751 9.37 -22.98 0.51
C SER A 751 8.27 -22.77 1.54
N LEU A 752 8.53 -23.17 2.79
CA LEU A 752 7.56 -23.00 3.88
C LEU A 752 7.62 -21.60 4.50
N ARG A 753 8.72 -20.86 4.29
CA ARG A 753 9.04 -19.58 4.97
C ARG A 753 8.79 -19.67 6.48
N ALA A 754 7.86 -18.89 7.02
CA ALA A 754 7.54 -18.91 8.44
C ALA A 754 6.83 -20.21 8.88
N GLY A 755 6.31 -21.00 7.93
CA GLY A 755 5.73 -22.31 8.19
C GLY A 755 6.73 -23.39 8.56
N GLY A 756 8.04 -23.21 8.33
CA GLY A 756 9.05 -24.15 8.81
C GLY A 756 10.38 -24.09 8.05
N LYS A 757 11.35 -24.86 8.54
CA LYS A 757 12.67 -25.00 7.90
C LYS A 757 12.59 -26.07 6.81
N GLY A 758 12.08 -25.71 5.63
CA GLY A 758 11.93 -26.63 4.50
C GLY A 758 11.86 -25.93 3.13
N LEU A 759 12.58 -26.52 2.18
CA LEU A 759 12.42 -26.37 0.73
C LEU A 759 11.98 -27.72 0.17
N PHE A 760 11.24 -27.72 -0.94
CA PHE A 760 10.73 -28.93 -1.59
C PHE A 760 10.52 -28.71 -3.10
#